data_AF-A0A957VE17-F1
#
_entry.id   AF-A0A957VE17-F1
#
_cell.length_a   1.000
_cell.length_b   1.000
_cell.length_c   1.000
_cell.angle_alpha   90.00
_cell.angle_beta   90.00
_cell.angle_gamma   90.00
#
_symmetry.space_group_name_H-M   'P 1'
#
loop_
_entity.id
_entity.type
_entity.pdbx_description
1 polymer ?
#
loop_
_entity_poly.entity_id
_entity_poly.type
_entity_poly.pdbx_seq_one_letter_code
_entity_poly.pdbx_strand_id
1 'polypeptide(L)'
;MVHLLFPLIILLGIVALAFVTAGAWGDVRQRVLVRLSVFVILVSVIFFAARYWIIIAVDCVPNCVGVNLVARDMSGMRLENANFVGANLTGAQFGKARLQQADFSGARLSQANFEGADLTGARLLGANLHNANLAGADLRDVNLNGADLTGADLTGVDLTQTSLFGVSFDGAEMEDVDLTGASLAAVSFVDAQLNGAQLVNADLSGATMSRADLSGAQLNDSNLSGAWLNLATLIGAGFVNADLSGASLIGADLASADFNGGRLVSATLVGANMNGTNLNGANLLGARLRADELTEADLQLDTAVLELNELQRSEIIVDARWDGATFNSQTVWPSPDVGEEVAAVLDLTTESQQVLTDTIKVGVLHSLSGPMAISEVALRDATFLAIDEINAAGGVLGRQLEPITEDGASSPAVFAEKAQQMLESDEVAVIFGGWTSDSRKAMLPVLEKTDGLLFYPVPYEGFEQSPQVFYLGQEPSQQLIPAVNFLLEQGLTSMLLIGSEFAYSRVAHTIIKVQLNQAGYNVVGELFVPLGGTDFGAFIQQLRASPPDVIVNTMYGESNVAFFQQLAEAGITAQDVPVLSTSVAEEEVRVIGPEYVRDHYTTLNYFQTLATPENFTFVTAYKNAYGNERVTSAPIAAAYSGVYVWKALVETAGDTSTDAVRAAAATPVDYVAPEGPVTIDAATQHTYKYARIGIVREDGLIEEVISSAEPLPPDPFLSAYPWSDIVQDVLRALEPEGQAD
;
A
#
# COMPACT_ATOMS: atom_id res chain seq x y z
N MET A 1 1.77 8.24 51.79
CA MET A 1 1.03 8.28 53.07
C MET A 1 1.90 8.72 54.27
N VAL A 2 3.18 8.33 54.36
CA VAL A 2 4.09 8.70 55.47
C VAL A 2 4.54 10.18 55.46
N HIS A 3 4.63 10.84 54.30
CA HIS A 3 5.01 12.26 54.20
C HIS A 3 3.89 13.28 54.49
N LEU A 4 2.63 12.83 54.65
CA LEU A 4 1.48 13.69 54.99
C LEU A 4 1.18 13.73 56.49
N LEU A 5 1.63 12.74 57.27
CA LEU A 5 1.37 12.66 58.70
C LEU A 5 2.26 13.61 59.52
N PHE A 6 3.49 13.87 59.08
CA PHE A 6 4.45 14.68 59.83
C PHE A 6 4.04 16.17 59.93
N PRO A 7 3.61 16.84 58.84
CA PRO A 7 3.13 18.23 58.92
C PRO A 7 1.81 18.35 59.69
N LEU A 8 0.92 17.36 59.56
CA LEU A 8 -0.38 17.34 60.23
C LEU A 8 -0.23 17.17 61.76
N ILE A 9 0.72 16.36 62.22
CA ILE A 9 1.03 16.17 63.64
C ILE A 9 1.67 17.43 64.24
N ILE A 10 2.57 18.09 63.51
CA ILE A 10 3.16 19.38 63.93
C ILE A 10 2.07 20.46 64.03
N LEU A 11 1.14 20.50 63.07
CA LEU A 11 0.03 21.46 63.05
C LEU A 11 -0.96 21.20 64.20
N LEU A 12 -1.29 19.94 64.48
CA LEU A 12 -2.12 19.56 65.63
C LEU A 12 -1.43 19.90 66.96
N GLY A 13 -0.11 19.76 67.04
CA GLY A 13 0.70 20.21 68.18
C GLY A 13 0.64 21.72 68.40
N ILE A 14 0.74 22.52 67.33
CA ILE A 14 0.67 23.99 67.38
C ILE A 14 -0.75 24.46 67.76
N VAL A 15 -1.80 23.82 67.22
CA VAL A 15 -3.20 24.12 67.55
C VAL A 15 -3.51 23.73 69.01
N ALA A 16 -3.02 22.59 69.49
CA ALA A 16 -3.17 22.20 70.89
C ALA A 16 -2.43 23.17 71.84
N LEU A 17 -1.23 23.63 71.49
CA LEU A 17 -0.48 24.62 72.28
C LEU A 17 -1.17 25.98 72.31
N ALA A 18 -1.81 26.38 71.21
CA ALA A 18 -2.63 27.60 71.13
C ALA A 18 -3.91 27.51 71.98
N PHE A 19 -4.53 26.33 72.09
CA PHE A 19 -5.70 26.12 72.96
C PHE A 19 -5.33 26.08 74.45
N VAL A 20 -4.20 25.48 74.82
CA VAL A 20 -3.73 25.42 76.22
C VAL A 20 -3.31 26.80 76.73
N THR A 21 -2.69 27.63 75.89
CA THR A 21 -2.29 29.01 76.25
C THR A 21 -3.46 30.01 76.24
N ALA A 22 -4.54 29.74 75.50
CA ALA A 22 -5.74 30.58 75.46
C ALA A 22 -6.60 30.55 76.74
N GLY A 23 -6.40 29.56 77.63
CA GLY A 23 -7.10 29.47 78.92
C GLY A 23 -6.79 30.60 79.90
N ALA A 24 -5.73 31.38 79.68
CA ALA A 24 -5.24 32.41 80.60
C ALA A 24 -5.56 33.87 80.19
N TRP A 25 -6.27 34.11 79.08
CA TRP A 25 -6.41 35.47 78.52
C TRP A 25 -7.88 35.92 78.47
N GLY A 26 -8.15 37.03 79.18
CA GLY A 26 -9.48 37.56 79.50
C GLY A 26 -10.09 38.54 78.48
N ASP A 27 -9.45 38.77 77.33
CA ASP A 27 -9.94 39.78 76.37
C ASP A 27 -10.52 39.15 75.09
N VAL A 28 -11.77 39.50 74.80
CA VAL A 28 -12.58 38.99 73.70
C VAL A 28 -11.93 39.28 72.33
N ARG A 29 -11.21 40.41 72.20
CA ARG A 29 -10.52 40.79 70.95
C ARG A 29 -9.44 39.81 70.53
N GLN A 30 -8.68 39.24 71.48
CA GLN A 30 -7.61 38.31 71.16
C GLN A 30 -8.13 36.91 70.80
N ARG A 31 -9.25 36.48 71.40
CA ARG A 31 -9.92 35.22 71.02
C ARG A 31 -10.45 35.28 69.58
N VAL A 32 -10.91 36.46 69.14
CA VAL A 32 -11.32 36.68 67.74
C VAL A 32 -10.12 36.61 66.80
N LEU A 33 -8.99 37.23 67.14
CA LEU A 33 -7.77 37.21 66.31
C LEU A 33 -7.16 35.81 66.18
N VAL A 34 -7.11 35.02 67.26
CA VAL A 34 -6.62 33.63 67.19
C VAL A 34 -7.55 32.76 66.35
N ARG A 35 -8.88 32.90 66.52
CA ARG A 35 -9.87 32.17 65.70
C ARG A 35 -9.79 32.56 64.23
N LEU A 36 -9.59 33.84 63.91
CA LEU A 36 -9.38 34.31 62.54
C LEU A 36 -8.09 33.76 61.95
N SER A 37 -7.00 33.71 62.71
CA SER A 37 -5.71 33.18 62.24
C SER A 37 -5.78 31.69 61.96
N VAL A 38 -6.41 30.91 62.86
CA VAL A 38 -6.66 29.48 62.64
C VAL A 38 -7.59 29.27 61.44
N PHE A 39 -8.62 30.09 61.29
CA PHE A 39 -9.53 30.03 60.14
C PHE A 39 -8.81 30.32 58.82
N VAL A 40 -7.97 31.36 58.76
CA VAL A 40 -7.19 31.68 57.56
C VAL A 40 -6.21 30.56 57.21
N ILE A 41 -5.51 29.99 58.20
CA ILE A 41 -4.60 28.85 57.97
C ILE A 41 -5.39 27.62 57.48
N LEU A 42 -6.54 27.32 58.10
CA LEU A 42 -7.37 26.19 57.69
C LEU A 42 -7.91 26.38 56.26
N VAL A 43 -8.35 27.59 55.92
CA VAL A 43 -8.80 27.94 54.56
C VAL A 43 -7.64 27.86 53.58
N SER A 44 -6.44 28.34 53.91
CA SER A 44 -5.26 28.22 53.05
C SER A 44 -4.84 26.77 52.85
N VAL A 45 -4.88 25.92 53.89
CA VAL A 45 -4.58 24.48 53.78
C VAL A 45 -5.65 23.77 52.94
N ILE A 46 -6.93 24.09 53.12
CA ILE A 46 -8.02 23.58 52.28
C ILE A 46 -7.83 24.05 50.84
N PHE A 47 -7.39 25.29 50.61
CA PHE A 47 -7.15 25.81 49.26
C PHE A 47 -5.93 25.16 48.61
N PHE A 48 -4.85 24.91 49.35
CA PHE A 48 -3.68 24.18 48.86
C PHE A 48 -3.97 22.70 48.66
N ALA A 49 -4.75 22.06 49.55
CA ALA A 49 -5.20 20.69 49.36
C ALA A 49 -6.16 20.60 48.17
N ALA A 50 -7.14 21.49 48.04
CA ALA A 50 -8.04 21.56 46.90
C ALA A 50 -7.26 21.80 45.60
N ARG A 51 -6.30 22.73 45.59
CA ARG A 51 -5.42 22.96 44.44
C ARG A 51 -4.55 21.75 44.12
N TYR A 52 -4.05 21.03 45.13
CA TYR A 52 -3.30 19.78 44.97
C TYR A 52 -4.16 18.63 44.44
N TRP A 53 -5.43 18.54 44.86
CA TRP A 53 -6.41 17.58 44.36
C TRP A 53 -6.89 17.91 42.93
N ILE A 54 -7.03 19.20 42.58
CA ILE A 54 -7.39 19.69 41.23
C ILE A 54 -6.25 19.47 40.21
N ILE A 55 -4.99 19.47 40.66
CA ILE A 55 -3.84 19.23 39.78
C ILE A 55 -3.69 17.73 39.44
N ILE A 56 -4.08 16.81 40.32
CA ILE A 56 -3.83 15.36 40.13
C ILE A 56 -5.01 14.60 39.51
N ALA A 57 -6.26 15.08 39.63
CA ALA A 57 -7.39 14.41 38.99
C ALA A 57 -7.44 14.73 37.49
N VAL A 58 -6.83 13.87 36.67
CA VAL A 58 -7.28 13.71 35.28
C VAL A 58 -8.64 13.00 35.39
N ASP A 59 -9.72 13.77 35.47
CA ASP A 59 -11.09 13.29 35.72
C ASP A 59 -11.58 12.24 34.71
N CYS A 60 -10.84 12.02 33.61
CA CYS A 60 -11.17 11.06 32.58
C CYS A 60 -10.43 9.72 32.66
N VAL A 61 -9.46 9.47 33.56
CA VAL A 61 -8.79 8.15 33.61
C VAL A 61 -9.75 7.06 34.10
N PRO A 62 -9.92 5.91 33.41
CA PRO A 62 -9.10 5.43 32.29
C PRO A 62 -9.63 5.75 30.88
N ASN A 63 -10.76 6.45 30.72
CA ASN A 63 -11.36 6.75 29.43
C ASN A 63 -11.38 8.26 29.11
N CYS A 64 -10.34 8.69 28.40
CA CYS A 64 -10.08 10.04 27.92
C CYS A 64 -10.26 10.17 26.38
N VAL A 65 -11.22 9.45 25.78
CA VAL A 65 -11.50 9.56 24.33
C VAL A 65 -11.89 10.98 23.94
N GLY A 66 -11.23 11.55 22.93
CA GLY A 66 -11.54 12.86 22.34
C GLY A 66 -11.35 14.07 23.26
N VAL A 67 -10.76 13.88 24.45
CA VAL A 67 -10.60 14.98 25.41
C VAL A 67 -9.55 15.99 24.96
N ASN A 68 -9.65 17.23 25.45
CA ASN A 68 -8.64 18.25 25.24
C ASN A 68 -7.80 18.43 26.51
N LEU A 69 -6.52 18.07 26.41
CA LEU A 69 -5.50 18.08 27.46
C LEU A 69 -4.20 18.75 26.97
N VAL A 70 -4.32 19.74 26.07
CA VAL A 70 -3.19 20.52 25.54
C VAL A 70 -2.31 21.06 26.66
N ALA A 71 -0.99 20.88 26.51
CA ALA A 71 0.05 21.32 27.44
C ALA A 71 -0.12 20.82 28.89
N ARG A 72 -0.90 19.76 29.11
CA ARG A 72 -1.14 19.22 30.45
C ARG A 72 0.10 18.49 30.95
N ASP A 73 0.48 18.77 32.19
CA ASP A 73 1.53 18.01 32.88
C ASP A 73 0.96 16.73 33.52
N MET A 74 1.44 15.60 33.03
CA MET A 74 1.16 14.24 33.46
C MET A 74 2.46 13.45 33.69
N SER A 75 3.57 14.15 33.89
CA SER A 75 4.89 13.55 34.08
C SER A 75 4.91 12.64 35.32
N GLY A 76 5.49 11.45 35.20
CA GLY A 76 5.55 10.46 36.28
C GLY A 76 4.21 9.86 36.70
N MET A 77 3.10 10.19 36.01
CA MET A 77 1.79 9.64 36.34
C MET A 77 1.68 8.16 35.97
N ARG A 78 0.73 7.50 36.64
CA ARG A 78 0.33 6.11 36.39
C ARG A 78 -0.90 6.10 35.52
N LEU A 79 -0.71 5.83 34.23
CA LEU A 79 -1.70 5.95 33.17
C LEU A 79 -1.76 4.63 32.38
N GLU A 80 -1.48 3.51 33.04
CA GLU A 80 -1.52 2.19 32.42
C GLU A 80 -2.93 1.88 31.91
N ASN A 81 -3.07 1.44 30.67
CA ASN A 81 -4.36 1.18 29.99
C ASN A 81 -5.27 2.42 29.84
N ALA A 82 -4.72 3.62 29.93
CA ALA A 82 -5.49 4.83 29.67
C ALA A 82 -5.86 4.93 28.18
N ASN A 83 -7.11 5.27 27.88
CA ASN A 83 -7.63 5.45 26.54
C ASN A 83 -7.69 6.94 26.19
N PHE A 84 -6.79 7.39 25.33
CA PHE A 84 -6.67 8.73 24.77
C PHE A 84 -7.02 8.79 23.28
N VAL A 85 -7.82 7.86 22.76
CA VAL A 85 -8.17 7.81 21.34
C VAL A 85 -8.77 9.14 20.87
N GLY A 86 -8.20 9.73 19.82
CA GLY A 86 -8.61 11.01 19.28
C GLY A 86 -8.43 12.23 20.20
N ALA A 87 -7.75 12.08 21.34
CA ALA A 87 -7.55 13.18 22.28
C ALA A 87 -6.61 14.26 21.70
N ASN A 88 -6.83 15.51 22.08
CA ASN A 88 -5.90 16.58 21.81
C ASN A 88 -4.93 16.74 22.98
N LEU A 89 -3.69 16.31 22.77
CA LEU A 89 -2.60 16.24 23.73
C LEU A 89 -1.37 17.04 23.26
N THR A 90 -1.59 18.03 22.39
CA THR A 90 -0.51 18.86 21.83
C THR A 90 0.28 19.50 22.98
N GLY A 91 1.61 19.33 23.00
CA GLY A 91 2.49 19.87 24.04
C GLY A 91 2.36 19.23 25.43
N ALA A 92 1.57 18.17 25.60
CA ALA A 92 1.40 17.50 26.89
C ALA A 92 2.71 16.90 27.41
N GLN A 93 2.89 16.89 28.72
CA GLN A 93 4.10 16.36 29.36
C GLN A 93 3.80 14.99 29.97
N PHE A 94 4.43 13.96 29.44
CA PHE A 94 4.38 12.57 29.86
C PHE A 94 5.74 12.05 30.34
N GLY A 95 6.72 12.92 30.57
CA GLY A 95 8.08 12.51 30.96
C GLY A 95 8.06 11.53 32.13
N LYS A 96 8.70 10.37 31.96
CA LYS A 96 8.75 9.26 32.95
C LYS A 96 7.39 8.72 33.39
N ALA A 97 6.31 8.99 32.65
CA ALA A 97 5.00 8.41 32.92
C ALA A 97 4.98 6.91 32.62
N ARG A 98 4.03 6.21 33.25
CA ARG A 98 3.74 4.80 33.01
C ARG A 98 2.52 4.70 32.11
N LEU A 99 2.75 4.40 30.84
CA LEU A 99 1.78 4.42 29.75
C LEU A 99 1.63 3.05 29.09
N GLN A 100 2.01 1.98 29.80
CA GLN A 100 1.91 0.62 29.27
C GLN A 100 0.47 0.35 28.83
N GLN A 101 0.32 -0.18 27.62
CA GLN A 101 -1.00 -0.52 27.03
C GLN A 101 -1.96 0.67 26.90
N ALA A 102 -1.47 1.92 26.99
CA ALA A 102 -2.31 3.09 26.73
C ALA A 102 -2.67 3.19 25.24
N ASP A 103 -3.85 3.70 24.92
CA ASP A 103 -4.33 3.85 23.54
C ASP A 103 -4.39 5.32 23.15
N PHE A 104 -3.47 5.76 22.30
CA PHE A 104 -3.39 7.10 21.71
C PHE A 104 -3.79 7.11 20.23
N SER A 105 -4.53 6.11 19.74
CA SER A 105 -4.87 6.02 18.30
C SER A 105 -5.57 7.31 17.82
N GLY A 106 -5.07 7.93 16.75
CA GLY A 106 -5.57 9.19 16.19
C GLY A 106 -5.42 10.42 17.09
N ALA A 107 -4.66 10.35 18.19
CA ALA A 107 -4.45 11.48 19.09
C ALA A 107 -3.53 12.55 18.45
N ARG A 108 -3.74 13.81 18.83
CA ARG A 108 -2.85 14.93 18.47
C ARG A 108 -1.80 15.11 19.55
N LEU A 109 -0.59 14.64 19.30
CA LEU A 109 0.56 14.60 20.22
C LEU A 109 1.71 15.51 19.79
N SER A 110 1.49 16.42 18.84
CA SER A 110 2.56 17.30 18.37
C SER A 110 3.22 18.05 19.52
N GLN A 111 4.55 18.10 19.57
CA GLN A 111 5.36 18.71 20.64
C GLN A 111 5.14 18.09 22.04
N ALA A 112 4.49 16.93 22.17
CA ALA A 112 4.38 16.24 23.44
C ALA A 112 5.75 15.73 23.91
N ASN A 113 5.92 15.65 25.23
CA ASN A 113 7.17 15.17 25.84
C ASN A 113 6.95 13.82 26.51
N PHE A 114 7.54 12.77 25.94
CA PHE A 114 7.56 11.40 26.42
C PHE A 114 8.94 10.98 26.96
N GLU A 115 9.86 11.92 27.22
CA GLU A 115 11.23 11.63 27.66
C GLU A 115 11.25 10.61 28.83
N GLY A 116 11.89 9.46 28.60
CA GLY A 116 12.01 8.38 29.57
C GLY A 116 10.68 7.75 30.03
N ALA A 117 9.58 7.95 29.31
CA ALA A 117 8.29 7.32 29.58
C ALA A 117 8.31 5.83 29.19
N ASP A 118 7.50 5.03 29.88
CA ASP A 118 7.32 3.62 29.56
C ASP A 118 6.01 3.45 28.79
N LEU A 119 6.11 3.29 27.46
CA LEU A 119 4.99 3.11 26.54
C LEU A 119 4.83 1.65 26.12
N THR A 120 5.46 0.69 26.78
CA THR A 120 5.48 -0.71 26.29
C THR A 120 4.05 -1.22 25.97
N GLY A 121 3.86 -1.67 24.74
CA GLY A 121 2.57 -2.18 24.24
C GLY A 121 1.48 -1.12 24.03
N ALA A 122 1.80 0.17 24.05
CA ALA A 122 0.86 1.24 23.73
C ALA A 122 0.45 1.21 22.25
N ARG A 123 -0.72 1.78 21.94
CA ARG A 123 -1.24 1.94 20.58
C ARG A 123 -1.18 3.40 20.18
N LEU A 124 -0.47 3.72 19.10
CA LEU A 124 -0.32 5.06 18.55
C LEU A 124 -0.71 5.10 17.05
N LEU A 125 -1.61 4.21 16.63
CA LEU A 125 -2.09 4.10 15.26
C LEU A 125 -2.60 5.45 14.74
N GLY A 126 -1.98 5.98 13.68
CA GLY A 126 -2.37 7.26 13.06
C GLY A 126 -2.23 8.48 13.97
N ALA A 127 -1.47 8.40 15.07
CA ALA A 127 -1.26 9.53 15.96
C ALA A 127 -0.30 10.55 15.33
N ASN A 128 -0.50 11.84 15.62
CA ASN A 128 0.41 12.89 15.18
C ASN A 128 1.42 13.21 16.30
N LEU A 129 2.67 12.74 16.17
CA LEU A 129 3.80 13.00 17.07
C LEU A 129 4.80 14.01 16.49
N HIS A 130 4.36 14.87 15.57
CA HIS A 130 5.20 15.88 14.94
C HIS A 130 5.97 16.72 16.00
N ASN A 131 7.30 16.75 15.90
CA ASN A 131 8.21 17.39 16.87
C ASN A 131 8.05 16.93 18.34
N ALA A 132 7.57 15.72 18.59
CA ALA A 132 7.51 15.15 19.94
C ALA A 132 8.90 14.72 20.43
N ASN A 133 9.12 14.79 21.74
CA ASN A 133 10.34 14.25 22.37
C ASN A 133 10.04 12.84 22.91
N LEU A 134 10.67 11.82 22.35
CA LEU A 134 10.59 10.42 22.76
C LEU A 134 11.94 9.89 23.28
N ALA A 135 12.93 10.77 23.50
CA ALA A 135 14.27 10.38 23.89
C ALA A 135 14.27 9.48 25.13
N GLY A 136 14.89 8.30 24.99
CA GLY A 136 14.97 7.29 26.03
C GLY A 136 13.63 6.68 26.50
N ALA A 137 12.53 6.90 25.77
CA ALA A 137 11.27 6.22 26.02
C ALA A 137 11.35 4.73 25.68
N ASP A 138 10.61 3.89 26.41
CA ASP A 138 10.49 2.45 26.11
C ASP A 138 9.31 2.23 25.16
N LEU A 139 9.62 2.01 23.87
CA LEU A 139 8.64 1.80 22.81
C LEU A 139 8.47 0.34 22.42
N ARG A 140 8.98 -0.63 23.20
CA ARG A 140 8.85 -2.05 22.81
C ARG A 140 7.37 -2.48 22.70
N ASP A 141 7.07 -3.29 21.70
CA ASP A 141 5.71 -3.75 21.35
C ASP A 141 4.71 -2.62 21.03
N VAL A 142 5.17 -1.40 20.76
CA VAL A 142 4.28 -0.29 20.40
C VAL A 142 3.84 -0.40 18.94
N ASN A 143 2.56 -0.13 18.70
CA ASN A 143 2.03 0.01 17.34
C ASN A 143 2.01 1.49 16.93
N LEU A 144 2.92 1.89 16.03
CA LEU A 144 3.04 3.23 15.47
C LEU A 144 2.50 3.32 14.04
N ASN A 145 1.79 2.31 13.53
CA ASN A 145 1.38 2.30 12.13
C ASN A 145 0.67 3.60 11.72
N GLY A 146 1.06 4.19 10.60
CA GLY A 146 0.53 5.46 10.09
C GLY A 146 0.77 6.69 10.96
N ALA A 147 1.60 6.60 12.01
CA ALA A 147 1.91 7.75 12.85
C ALA A 147 2.86 8.73 12.14
N ASP A 148 2.68 10.01 12.42
CA ASP A 148 3.56 11.09 11.94
C ASP A 148 4.60 11.41 13.02
N LEU A 149 5.85 11.01 12.81
CA LEU A 149 7.00 11.30 13.67
C LEU A 149 7.94 12.34 13.05
N THR A 150 7.46 13.14 12.10
CA THR A 150 8.25 14.19 11.44
C THR A 150 8.87 15.12 12.48
N GLY A 151 10.20 15.26 12.48
CA GLY A 151 10.97 16.09 13.41
C GLY A 151 10.98 15.62 14.86
N ALA A 152 10.53 14.40 15.16
CA ALA A 152 10.55 13.86 16.52
C ALA A 152 11.98 13.52 16.98
N ASP A 153 12.23 13.60 18.29
CA ASP A 153 13.49 13.15 18.91
C ASP A 153 13.31 11.72 19.44
N LEU A 154 13.98 10.76 18.80
CA LEU A 154 14.01 9.33 19.08
C LEU A 154 15.42 8.86 19.47
N THR A 155 16.27 9.79 19.92
CA THR A 155 17.68 9.50 20.22
C THR A 155 17.82 8.33 21.20
N GLY A 156 18.56 7.31 20.79
CA GLY A 156 18.85 6.10 21.59
C GLY A 156 17.64 5.22 21.93
N VAL A 157 16.53 5.34 21.20
CA VAL A 157 15.32 4.54 21.42
C VAL A 157 15.45 3.15 20.79
N ASP A 158 14.89 2.12 21.43
CA ASP A 158 14.76 0.76 20.89
C ASP A 158 13.40 0.60 20.18
N LEU A 159 13.45 0.33 18.87
CA LEU A 159 12.32 0.15 17.97
C LEU A 159 12.22 -1.28 17.39
N THR A 160 13.06 -2.23 17.82
CA THR A 160 13.20 -3.59 17.25
C THR A 160 11.92 -4.43 17.23
N GLN A 161 10.94 -4.10 18.09
CA GLN A 161 9.66 -4.80 18.22
C GLN A 161 8.46 -3.89 17.95
N THR A 162 8.66 -2.79 17.23
CA THR A 162 7.59 -1.84 16.91
C THR A 162 6.97 -2.12 15.55
N SER A 163 5.67 -1.87 15.43
CA SER A 163 5.02 -1.84 14.11
C SER A 163 5.13 -0.42 13.56
N LEU A 164 5.91 -0.27 12.48
CA LEU A 164 6.29 1.02 11.89
C LEU A 164 5.68 1.23 10.50
N PHE A 165 4.67 0.45 10.14
CA PHE A 165 4.11 0.46 8.79
C PHE A 165 3.47 1.82 8.47
N GLY A 166 3.90 2.47 7.39
CA GLY A 166 3.37 3.77 6.95
C GLY A 166 3.72 4.95 7.85
N VAL A 167 4.75 4.81 8.69
CA VAL A 167 5.30 5.92 9.49
C VAL A 167 6.11 6.88 8.60
N SER A 168 6.10 8.17 8.93
CA SER A 168 7.11 9.13 8.45
C SER A 168 8.02 9.55 9.61
N PHE A 169 9.33 9.44 9.38
CA PHE A 169 10.42 9.90 10.23
C PHE A 169 11.16 11.11 9.62
N ASP A 170 10.50 11.85 8.73
CA ASP A 170 11.18 12.94 8.00
C ASP A 170 11.74 14.00 8.97
N GLY A 171 13.03 14.31 8.84
CA GLY A 171 13.75 15.24 9.70
C GLY A 171 13.86 14.82 11.17
N ALA A 172 13.55 13.56 11.52
CA ALA A 172 13.62 13.08 12.90
C ALA A 172 15.08 12.95 13.40
N GLU A 173 15.29 13.18 14.70
CA GLU A 173 16.56 12.92 15.38
C GLU A 173 16.57 11.47 15.86
N MET A 174 17.41 10.62 15.28
CA MET A 174 17.41 9.16 15.49
C MET A 174 18.84 8.63 15.71
N GLU A 175 19.70 9.43 16.33
CA GLU A 175 21.08 9.03 16.64
C GLU A 175 21.08 7.80 17.56
N ASP A 176 21.91 6.81 17.22
CA ASP A 176 22.06 5.54 17.95
C ASP A 176 20.75 4.75 18.19
N VAL A 177 19.71 4.96 17.36
CA VAL A 177 18.45 4.19 17.43
C VAL A 177 18.69 2.71 17.11
N ASP A 178 17.97 1.81 17.78
CA ASP A 178 17.99 0.37 17.46
C ASP A 178 16.75 -0.03 16.65
N LEU A 179 16.99 -0.31 15.37
CA LEU A 179 16.02 -0.75 14.35
C LEU A 179 16.38 -2.15 13.82
N THR A 180 17.15 -2.93 14.57
CA THR A 180 17.56 -4.29 14.19
C THR A 180 16.34 -5.16 13.85
N GLY A 181 16.30 -5.70 12.65
CA GLY A 181 15.21 -6.56 12.17
C GLY A 181 13.86 -5.85 11.95
N ALA A 182 13.83 -4.51 12.00
CA ALA A 182 12.59 -3.77 11.83
C ALA A 182 12.07 -3.85 10.38
N SER A 183 10.75 -3.91 10.22
CA SER A 183 10.08 -3.77 8.92
C SER A 183 9.83 -2.28 8.65
N LEU A 184 10.60 -1.74 7.73
CA LEU A 184 10.71 -0.32 7.35
C LEU A 184 10.47 -0.12 5.84
N ALA A 185 9.84 -1.10 5.17
CA ALA A 185 9.56 -1.03 3.74
C ALA A 185 8.71 0.21 3.42
N ALA A 186 9.13 0.98 2.42
CA ALA A 186 8.51 2.24 1.98
C ALA A 186 8.35 3.32 3.08
N VAL A 187 9.07 3.21 4.20
CA VAL A 187 9.08 4.24 5.25
C VAL A 187 9.89 5.45 4.76
N SER A 188 9.44 6.64 5.10
CA SER A 188 10.13 7.90 4.79
C SER A 188 11.02 8.34 5.95
N PHE A 189 12.27 8.66 5.62
CA PHE A 189 13.36 9.14 6.47
C PHE A 189 14.05 10.36 5.82
N VAL A 190 13.34 11.12 4.99
CA VAL A 190 13.94 12.26 4.28
C VAL A 190 14.49 13.26 5.29
N ASP A 191 15.73 13.69 5.13
CA ASP A 191 16.45 14.58 6.07
C ASP A 191 16.65 14.03 7.51
N ALA A 192 16.35 12.76 7.78
CA ALA A 192 16.49 12.16 9.12
C ALA A 192 17.96 12.00 9.56
N GLN A 193 18.20 12.06 10.88
CA GLN A 193 19.53 11.93 11.49
C GLN A 193 19.69 10.54 12.11
N LEU A 194 20.24 9.59 11.36
CA LEU A 194 20.41 8.16 11.70
C LEU A 194 21.89 7.81 12.00
N ASN A 195 22.68 8.79 12.42
CA ASN A 195 24.08 8.61 12.80
C ASN A 195 24.21 7.46 13.83
N GLY A 196 25.06 6.46 13.54
CA GLY A 196 25.29 5.32 14.44
C GLY A 196 24.13 4.32 14.60
N ALA A 197 23.02 4.50 13.89
CA ALA A 197 21.83 3.65 14.00
C ALA A 197 22.14 2.16 13.74
N GLN A 198 21.46 1.27 14.47
CA GLN A 198 21.53 -0.17 14.27
C GLN A 198 20.37 -0.61 13.38
N LEU A 199 20.67 -1.06 12.15
CA LEU A 199 19.69 -1.44 11.12
C LEU A 199 19.98 -2.86 10.60
N VAL A 200 20.68 -3.68 11.39
CA VAL A 200 21.09 -5.03 10.99
C VAL A 200 19.85 -5.89 10.73
N ASN A 201 19.81 -6.60 9.61
CA ASN A 201 18.63 -7.36 9.14
C ASN A 201 17.33 -6.54 8.95
N ALA A 202 17.37 -5.22 8.94
CA ALA A 202 16.17 -4.41 8.71
C ALA A 202 15.70 -4.56 7.25
N ASP A 203 14.39 -4.47 7.02
CA ASP A 203 13.80 -4.39 5.70
C ASP A 203 13.44 -2.94 5.37
N LEU A 204 14.29 -2.28 4.61
CA LEU A 204 14.20 -0.90 4.11
C LEU A 204 13.85 -0.87 2.61
N SER A 205 13.25 -1.94 2.06
CA SER A 205 12.91 -2.00 0.64
C SER A 205 12.00 -0.83 0.23
N GLY A 206 12.39 -0.11 -0.82
CA GLY A 206 11.67 1.09 -1.29
C GLY A 206 11.62 2.26 -0.31
N ALA A 207 12.34 2.23 0.81
CA ALA A 207 12.37 3.33 1.77
C ALA A 207 12.98 4.60 1.18
N THR A 208 12.47 5.76 1.58
CA THR A 208 12.95 7.07 1.10
C THR A 208 13.84 7.70 2.15
N MET A 209 15.14 7.80 1.88
CA MET A 209 16.19 8.25 2.81
C MET A 209 17.02 9.40 2.19
N SER A 210 16.45 10.15 1.26
CA SER A 210 17.15 11.23 0.58
C SER A 210 17.60 12.31 1.57
N ARG A 211 18.86 12.75 1.45
CA ARG A 211 19.55 13.68 2.38
C ARG A 211 19.62 13.23 3.85
N ALA A 212 19.25 11.99 4.17
CA ALA A 212 19.42 11.46 5.51
C ALA A 212 20.92 11.32 5.85
N ASP A 213 21.24 11.43 7.14
CA ASP A 213 22.58 11.19 7.66
C ASP A 213 22.64 9.83 8.35
N LEU A 214 23.23 8.84 7.68
CA LEU A 214 23.46 7.47 8.14
C LEU A 214 24.95 7.24 8.45
N SER A 215 25.72 8.28 8.79
CA SER A 215 27.16 8.12 9.06
C SER A 215 27.40 7.09 10.18
N GLY A 216 28.24 6.10 9.90
CA GLY A 216 28.55 5.01 10.83
C GLY A 216 27.41 4.03 11.14
N ALA A 217 26.24 4.15 10.51
CA ALA A 217 25.12 3.25 10.71
C ALA A 217 25.48 1.80 10.33
N GLN A 218 24.85 0.84 11.00
CA GLN A 218 25.08 -0.60 10.80
C GLN A 218 23.92 -1.22 10.03
N LEU A 219 24.07 -1.37 8.71
CA LEU A 219 23.10 -1.92 7.77
C LEU A 219 23.52 -3.32 7.26
N ASN A 220 24.18 -4.10 8.10
CA ASN A 220 24.61 -5.45 7.69
C ASN A 220 23.39 -6.36 7.51
N ASP A 221 23.41 -7.17 6.45
CA ASP A 221 22.36 -8.13 6.10
C ASP A 221 20.95 -7.50 5.90
N SER A 222 20.85 -6.17 5.77
CA SER A 222 19.57 -5.48 5.56
C SER A 222 19.16 -5.46 4.09
N ASN A 223 17.85 -5.36 3.84
CA ASN A 223 17.28 -5.20 2.51
C ASN A 223 16.97 -3.73 2.22
N LEU A 224 17.68 -3.09 1.30
CA LEU A 224 17.46 -1.74 0.77
C LEU A 224 17.09 -1.78 -0.72
N SER A 225 16.56 -2.88 -1.25
CA SER A 225 16.21 -2.98 -2.66
C SER A 225 15.24 -1.86 -3.06
N GLY A 226 15.58 -1.11 -4.11
CA GLY A 226 14.78 0.02 -4.60
C GLY A 226 14.74 1.24 -3.68
N ALA A 227 15.53 1.29 -2.61
CA ALA A 227 15.56 2.43 -1.69
C ALA A 227 16.15 3.70 -2.32
N TRP A 228 15.74 4.87 -1.84
CA TRP A 228 16.17 6.17 -2.36
C TRP A 228 17.08 6.84 -1.35
N LEU A 229 18.37 6.86 -1.63
CA LEU A 229 19.45 7.37 -0.80
C LEU A 229 20.15 8.58 -1.45
N ASN A 230 19.46 9.28 -2.34
CA ASN A 230 20.05 10.40 -3.06
C ASN A 230 20.51 11.47 -2.09
N LEU A 231 21.73 11.97 -2.27
CA LEU A 231 22.36 12.99 -1.41
C LEU A 231 22.51 12.57 0.07
N ALA A 232 22.27 11.30 0.41
CA ALA A 232 22.44 10.82 1.77
C ALA A 232 23.92 10.80 2.17
N THR A 233 24.19 11.00 3.46
CA THR A 233 25.53 10.85 4.04
C THR A 233 25.63 9.46 4.66
N LEU A 234 26.55 8.64 4.17
CA LEU A 234 26.70 7.21 4.50
C LEU A 234 28.15 6.89 4.87
N ILE A 235 28.88 7.90 5.36
CA ILE A 235 30.31 7.81 5.61
C ILE A 235 30.59 6.75 6.68
N GLY A 236 31.40 5.76 6.34
CA GLY A 236 31.76 4.66 7.24
C GLY A 236 30.59 3.74 7.65
N ALA A 237 29.45 3.81 6.96
CA ALA A 237 28.33 2.91 7.20
C ALA A 237 28.69 1.46 6.78
N GLY A 238 28.17 0.48 7.52
CA GLY A 238 28.36 -0.94 7.25
C GLY A 238 27.22 -1.52 6.42
N PHE A 239 27.53 -2.12 5.28
CA PHE A 239 26.61 -2.75 4.32
C PHE A 239 27.03 -4.20 4.02
N VAL A 240 27.62 -4.90 4.99
CA VAL A 240 28.10 -6.26 4.78
C VAL A 240 26.90 -7.16 4.43
N ASN A 241 26.94 -7.79 3.26
CA ASN A 241 25.85 -8.57 2.65
C ASN A 241 24.49 -7.84 2.47
N ALA A 242 24.46 -6.51 2.57
CA ALA A 242 23.23 -5.75 2.36
C ALA A 242 22.78 -5.83 0.89
N ASP A 243 21.47 -5.80 0.65
CA ASP A 243 20.91 -5.73 -0.71
C ASP A 243 20.47 -4.31 -1.05
N LEU A 244 21.15 -3.66 -1.98
CA LEU A 244 20.83 -2.33 -2.53
C LEU A 244 20.42 -2.43 -4.01
N SER A 245 19.87 -3.58 -4.44
CA SER A 245 19.49 -3.76 -5.84
C SER A 245 18.48 -2.71 -6.30
N GLY A 246 18.75 -2.03 -7.41
CA GLY A 246 17.91 -0.98 -7.95
C GLY A 246 17.81 0.29 -7.08
N ALA A 247 18.57 0.39 -5.99
CA ALA A 247 18.58 1.58 -5.16
C ALA A 247 19.16 2.78 -5.90
N SER A 248 18.68 3.98 -5.58
CA SER A 248 19.20 5.24 -6.13
C SER A 248 20.05 5.94 -5.08
N LEU A 249 21.32 6.20 -5.40
CA LEU A 249 22.33 6.81 -4.53
C LEU A 249 22.96 8.03 -5.21
N ILE A 250 22.18 8.78 -5.99
CA ILE A 250 22.68 9.90 -6.79
C ILE A 250 23.26 10.97 -5.85
N GLY A 251 24.54 11.30 -6.05
CA GLY A 251 25.26 12.28 -5.24
C GLY A 251 25.44 11.91 -3.76
N ALA A 252 25.22 10.65 -3.37
CA ALA A 252 25.39 10.22 -1.98
C ALA A 252 26.87 10.19 -1.55
N ASP A 253 27.14 10.45 -0.27
CA ASP A 253 28.49 10.36 0.29
C ASP A 253 28.73 9.02 0.99
N LEU A 254 29.38 8.09 0.30
CA LEU A 254 29.66 6.72 0.73
C LEU A 254 31.10 6.53 1.24
N ALA A 255 31.82 7.62 1.57
CA ALA A 255 33.24 7.52 1.86
C ALA A 255 33.52 6.51 2.99
N SER A 256 34.45 5.58 2.74
CA SER A 256 34.84 4.51 3.68
C SER A 256 33.70 3.55 4.10
N ALA A 257 32.57 3.51 3.39
CA ALA A 257 31.52 2.53 3.65
C ALA A 257 31.97 1.10 3.31
N ASP A 258 31.44 0.12 4.03
CA ASP A 258 31.81 -1.30 3.90
C ASP A 258 30.73 -2.11 3.19
N PHE A 259 30.91 -2.38 1.90
CA PHE A 259 30.02 -3.19 1.06
C PHE A 259 30.51 -4.63 0.88
N ASN A 260 31.26 -5.19 1.84
CA ASN A 260 31.75 -6.56 1.70
C ASN A 260 30.58 -7.55 1.44
N GLY A 261 30.60 -8.23 0.30
CA GLY A 261 29.52 -9.16 -0.10
C GLY A 261 28.18 -8.49 -0.42
N GLY A 262 28.09 -7.16 -0.41
CA GLY A 262 26.86 -6.43 -0.68
C GLY A 262 26.41 -6.54 -2.14
N ARG A 263 25.10 -6.42 -2.38
CA ARG A 263 24.48 -6.50 -3.70
C ARG A 263 24.04 -5.10 -4.14
N LEU A 264 24.62 -4.56 -5.19
CA LEU A 264 24.30 -3.25 -5.78
C LEU A 264 23.82 -3.40 -7.24
N VAL A 265 23.14 -4.51 -7.54
CA VAL A 265 22.72 -4.82 -8.92
C VAL A 265 21.78 -3.74 -9.42
N SER A 266 22.07 -3.16 -10.58
CA SER A 266 21.28 -2.07 -11.19
C SER A 266 21.12 -0.81 -10.32
N ALA A 267 21.93 -0.64 -9.29
CA ALA A 267 21.89 0.57 -8.45
C ALA A 267 22.40 1.79 -9.23
N THR A 268 21.87 2.98 -8.93
CA THR A 268 22.32 4.25 -9.53
C THR A 268 23.27 4.97 -8.59
N LEU A 269 24.56 5.03 -8.92
CA LEU A 269 25.62 5.62 -8.07
C LEU A 269 26.22 6.88 -8.69
N VAL A 270 25.56 7.49 -9.67
CA VAL A 270 26.07 8.68 -10.35
C VAL A 270 26.25 9.83 -9.36
N GLY A 271 27.42 10.45 -9.38
CA GLY A 271 27.81 11.49 -8.42
C GLY A 271 28.23 10.99 -7.05
N ALA A 272 28.09 9.69 -6.77
CA ALA A 272 28.35 9.17 -5.43
C ALA A 272 29.85 9.24 -5.08
N ASN A 273 30.15 9.58 -3.84
CA ASN A 273 31.50 9.56 -3.30
C ASN A 273 31.79 8.21 -2.63
N MET A 274 32.30 7.25 -3.37
CA MET A 274 32.70 5.92 -2.90
C MET A 274 34.19 5.83 -2.50
N ASN A 275 34.85 6.95 -2.21
CA ASN A 275 36.27 6.97 -1.87
C ASN A 275 36.55 6.11 -0.62
N GLY A 276 37.55 5.24 -0.69
CA GLY A 276 37.94 4.36 0.42
C GLY A 276 36.93 3.24 0.75
N THR A 277 35.90 3.03 -0.06
CA THR A 277 34.90 1.97 0.18
C THR A 277 35.50 0.57 0.09
N ASN A 278 34.94 -0.37 0.86
CA ASN A 278 35.27 -1.79 0.74
C ASN A 278 34.23 -2.50 -0.14
N LEU A 279 34.59 -2.81 -1.38
CA LEU A 279 33.77 -3.52 -2.37
C LEU A 279 34.14 -5.01 -2.53
N ASN A 280 34.90 -5.58 -1.59
CA ASN A 280 35.33 -6.97 -1.67
C ASN A 280 34.12 -7.92 -1.78
N GLY A 281 34.01 -8.68 -2.87
CA GLY A 281 32.89 -9.59 -3.10
C GLY A 281 31.54 -8.92 -3.38
N ALA A 282 31.51 -7.59 -3.54
CA ALA A 282 30.29 -6.87 -3.87
C ALA A 282 29.83 -7.18 -5.30
N ASN A 283 28.52 -7.16 -5.55
CA ASN A 283 27.96 -7.38 -6.88
C ASN A 283 27.35 -6.10 -7.45
N LEU A 284 28.02 -5.46 -8.40
CA LEU A 284 27.60 -4.23 -9.06
C LEU A 284 27.05 -4.47 -10.48
N LEU A 285 26.61 -5.68 -10.81
CA LEU A 285 26.10 -5.98 -12.16
C LEU A 285 25.01 -4.97 -12.59
N GLY A 286 25.19 -4.32 -13.74
CA GLY A 286 24.24 -3.32 -14.25
C GLY A 286 24.18 -2.00 -13.47
N ALA A 287 25.00 -1.79 -12.43
CA ALA A 287 24.99 -0.53 -11.69
C ALA A 287 25.46 0.65 -12.57
N ARG A 288 24.81 1.80 -12.45
CA ARG A 288 25.12 3.01 -13.22
C ARG A 288 26.05 3.90 -12.44
N LEU A 289 27.20 4.22 -13.01
CA LEU A 289 28.30 4.94 -12.38
C LEU A 289 28.64 6.25 -13.09
N ARG A 290 28.24 6.42 -14.36
CA ARG A 290 28.65 7.52 -15.22
C ARG A 290 27.54 8.54 -15.40
N ALA A 291 27.91 9.81 -15.56
CA ALA A 291 26.96 10.90 -15.76
C ALA A 291 26.06 10.72 -16.99
N ASP A 292 26.57 10.10 -18.05
CA ASP A 292 25.83 9.85 -19.30
C ASP A 292 24.85 8.66 -19.23
N GLU A 293 24.88 7.89 -18.14
CA GLU A 293 23.93 6.81 -17.85
C GLU A 293 22.67 7.30 -17.12
N LEU A 294 22.65 8.56 -16.68
CA LEU A 294 21.46 9.21 -16.13
C LEU A 294 20.53 9.69 -17.24
N THR A 295 19.25 9.36 -17.09
CA THR A 295 18.17 9.92 -17.90
C THR A 295 17.50 11.07 -17.15
N GLU A 296 16.78 11.92 -17.89
CA GLU A 296 15.95 12.97 -17.26
C GLU A 296 14.87 12.36 -16.36
N ALA A 297 14.39 11.15 -16.66
CA ALA A 297 13.42 10.44 -15.83
C ALA A 297 14.01 10.09 -14.44
N ASP A 298 15.27 9.63 -14.38
CA ASP A 298 15.94 9.32 -13.12
C ASP A 298 16.02 10.52 -12.17
N LEU A 299 16.19 11.73 -12.75
CA LEU A 299 16.26 12.98 -12.00
C LEU A 299 14.89 13.49 -11.53
N GLN A 300 13.81 13.03 -12.16
CA GLN A 300 12.43 13.44 -11.84
C GLN A 300 11.76 12.55 -10.80
N LEU A 301 12.32 11.35 -10.54
CA LEU A 301 11.74 10.43 -9.57
C LEU A 301 11.86 10.99 -8.14
N ASP A 302 12.99 11.56 -7.76
CA ASP A 302 13.21 12.05 -6.40
C ASP A 302 13.05 13.57 -6.24
N THR A 303 12.07 13.96 -5.42
CA THR A 303 11.85 15.35 -5.01
C THR A 303 13.11 16.03 -4.46
N ALA A 304 13.98 15.32 -3.75
CA ALA A 304 15.20 15.88 -3.19
C ALA A 304 16.21 16.32 -4.26
N VAL A 305 16.24 15.62 -5.40
CA VAL A 305 17.06 15.96 -6.56
C VAL A 305 16.42 17.10 -7.36
N LEU A 306 15.08 17.12 -7.46
CA LEU A 306 14.33 18.18 -8.12
C LEU A 306 14.46 19.55 -7.44
N GLU A 307 14.61 19.56 -6.11
CA GLU A 307 14.81 20.78 -5.33
C GLU A 307 16.16 21.48 -5.59
N LEU A 308 17.11 20.78 -6.20
CA LEU A 308 18.43 21.32 -6.49
C LEU A 308 18.40 22.33 -7.66
N ASN A 309 19.09 23.44 -7.45
CA ASN A 309 19.33 24.40 -8.54
C ASN A 309 20.30 23.83 -9.59
N GLU A 310 20.39 24.50 -10.75
CA GLU A 310 21.24 24.04 -11.86
C GLU A 310 22.71 23.84 -11.46
N LEU A 311 23.26 24.71 -10.60
CA LEU A 311 24.65 24.60 -10.13
C LEU A 311 24.82 23.34 -9.26
N GLN A 312 23.93 23.14 -8.29
CA GLN A 312 23.95 21.97 -7.41
C GLN A 312 23.78 20.67 -8.21
N ARG A 313 22.87 20.64 -9.19
CA ARG A 313 22.72 19.48 -10.08
C ARG A 313 23.98 19.21 -10.89
N SER A 314 24.65 20.25 -11.39
CA SER A 314 25.91 20.08 -12.12
C SER A 314 27.06 19.55 -11.24
N GLU A 315 26.99 19.73 -9.91
CA GLU A 315 27.99 19.21 -8.97
C GLU A 315 27.78 17.72 -8.66
N ILE A 316 26.55 17.21 -8.76
CA ILE A 316 26.22 15.81 -8.48
C ILE A 316 26.04 14.96 -9.74
N ILE A 317 25.73 15.55 -10.90
CA ILE A 317 25.63 14.84 -12.18
C ILE A 317 27.05 14.76 -12.78
N VAL A 318 27.87 13.96 -12.11
CA VAL A 318 29.24 13.64 -12.46
C VAL A 318 29.46 12.14 -12.26
N ASP A 319 30.53 11.58 -12.79
CA ASP A 319 30.84 10.17 -12.54
C ASP A 319 31.07 9.92 -11.04
N ALA A 320 30.73 8.72 -10.58
CA ALA A 320 31.03 8.33 -9.21
C ALA A 320 32.56 8.32 -8.96
N ARG A 321 32.95 8.65 -7.74
CA ARG A 321 34.36 8.74 -7.31
C ARG A 321 34.68 7.57 -6.39
N TRP A 322 35.76 6.85 -6.62
CA TRP A 322 36.11 5.64 -5.83
C TRP A 322 37.61 5.55 -5.55
N ASP A 323 38.26 6.70 -5.35
CA ASP A 323 39.68 6.77 -5.00
C ASP A 323 39.95 5.97 -3.72
N GLY A 324 40.87 5.01 -3.79
CA GLY A 324 41.23 4.18 -2.66
C GLY A 324 40.20 3.11 -2.27
N ALA A 325 39.16 2.89 -3.08
CA ALA A 325 38.26 1.75 -2.88
C ALA A 325 39.01 0.42 -3.01
N THR A 326 38.64 -0.58 -2.21
CA THR A 326 39.25 -1.92 -2.22
C THR A 326 38.29 -2.96 -2.78
N PHE A 327 38.76 -3.87 -3.61
CA PHE A 327 37.97 -4.95 -4.21
C PHE A 327 38.83 -6.20 -4.43
N ASN A 328 38.20 -7.34 -4.73
CA ASN A 328 38.89 -8.61 -4.94
C ASN A 328 38.31 -9.36 -6.16
N SER A 329 38.80 -10.58 -6.41
CA SER A 329 38.38 -11.40 -7.56
C SER A 329 36.92 -11.87 -7.51
N GLN A 330 36.20 -11.64 -6.40
CA GLN A 330 34.79 -11.98 -6.26
C GLN A 330 33.88 -10.77 -6.52
N THR A 331 34.45 -9.57 -6.64
CA THR A 331 33.69 -8.37 -6.97
C THR A 331 33.21 -8.43 -8.42
N VAL A 332 31.91 -8.24 -8.64
CA VAL A 332 31.28 -8.21 -9.97
C VAL A 332 31.08 -6.75 -10.37
N TRP A 333 31.54 -6.39 -11.57
CA TRP A 333 31.46 -5.00 -12.08
C TRP A 333 30.28 -4.80 -13.03
N PRO A 334 29.85 -3.54 -13.28
CA PRO A 334 28.67 -3.25 -14.10
C PRO A 334 28.72 -3.76 -15.53
N SER A 335 29.89 -3.71 -16.17
CA SER A 335 30.12 -4.23 -17.52
C SER A 335 31.58 -4.69 -17.69
N PRO A 336 31.87 -5.52 -18.72
CA PRO A 336 33.24 -5.95 -19.02
C PRO A 336 34.19 -4.78 -19.35
N ASP A 337 33.70 -3.73 -20.01
CA ASP A 337 34.49 -2.58 -20.46
C ASP A 337 34.95 -1.70 -19.29
N VAL A 338 34.11 -1.55 -18.25
CA VAL A 338 34.50 -0.92 -16.97
C VAL A 338 35.53 -1.80 -16.26
N GLY A 339 35.37 -3.12 -16.34
CA GLY A 339 36.35 -4.10 -15.84
C GLY A 339 37.73 -3.95 -16.50
N GLU A 340 37.80 -3.62 -17.79
CA GLU A 340 39.05 -3.37 -18.52
C GLU A 340 39.69 -2.02 -18.16
N GLU A 341 38.91 -0.94 -17.98
CA GLU A 341 39.41 0.36 -17.48
C GLU A 341 39.97 0.24 -16.04
N VAL A 342 39.36 -0.60 -15.21
CA VAL A 342 39.82 -0.90 -13.83
C VAL A 342 41.03 -1.85 -13.84
N ALA A 343 41.07 -2.82 -14.77
CA ALA A 343 42.23 -3.71 -14.97
C ALA A 343 43.46 -2.99 -15.54
N ALA A 344 43.29 -1.88 -16.27
CA ALA A 344 44.42 -1.08 -16.77
C ALA A 344 45.24 -0.39 -15.65
N VAL A 345 44.69 -0.30 -14.43
CA VAL A 345 45.39 0.22 -13.23
C VAL A 345 46.09 -0.90 -12.44
N LEU A 346 45.73 -2.18 -12.64
CA LEU A 346 46.25 -3.32 -11.89
C LEU A 346 46.49 -4.54 -12.80
N ASP A 347 47.77 -4.79 -13.05
CA ASP A 347 48.39 -5.88 -13.83
C ASP A 347 47.84 -7.30 -13.53
N LEU A 348 46.64 -7.62 -14.03
CA LEU A 348 46.02 -8.94 -13.96
C LEU A 348 45.33 -9.27 -15.29
N THR A 349 45.96 -10.13 -16.07
CA THR A 349 45.39 -10.74 -17.27
C THR A 349 44.33 -11.77 -16.90
N THR A 350 43.13 -11.69 -17.47
CA THR A 350 42.23 -12.85 -17.52
C THR A 350 41.40 -12.90 -18.80
N GLU A 351 41.23 -14.14 -19.27
CA GLU A 351 40.59 -14.58 -20.51
C GLU A 351 39.11 -14.20 -20.58
N SER A 352 38.69 -13.77 -21.77
CA SER A 352 37.31 -13.45 -22.13
C SER A 352 36.40 -14.68 -22.04
N GLN A 353 35.34 -14.61 -21.22
CA GLN A 353 34.14 -15.44 -21.39
C GLN A 353 33.04 -14.58 -22.00
N GLN A 354 32.58 -14.97 -23.19
CA GLN A 354 31.37 -14.45 -23.83
C GLN A 354 30.14 -14.81 -22.98
N VAL A 355 29.40 -13.81 -22.48
CA VAL A 355 28.02 -13.99 -22.04
C VAL A 355 27.11 -13.56 -23.20
N LEU A 356 26.44 -14.53 -23.80
CA LEU A 356 25.32 -14.28 -24.72
C LEU A 356 24.10 -13.87 -23.87
N THR A 357 23.52 -12.72 -24.17
CA THR A 357 22.27 -12.22 -23.57
C THR A 357 21.08 -12.98 -24.17
N ASP A 358 20.59 -14.01 -23.49
CA ASP A 358 19.35 -14.72 -23.86
C ASP A 358 18.16 -14.06 -23.12
N THR A 359 17.19 -13.51 -23.85
CA THR A 359 15.96 -12.88 -23.31
C THR A 359 14.75 -13.80 -23.49
N ILE A 360 13.70 -13.57 -22.70
CA ILE A 360 12.37 -14.19 -22.90
C ILE A 360 11.41 -13.12 -23.37
N LYS A 361 10.92 -13.23 -24.59
CA LYS A 361 9.89 -12.31 -25.09
C LYS A 361 8.54 -12.61 -24.46
N VAL A 362 7.84 -11.57 -23.99
CA VAL A 362 6.49 -11.68 -23.43
C VAL A 362 5.58 -10.66 -24.11
N GLY A 363 4.36 -11.05 -24.45
CA GLY A 363 3.38 -10.18 -25.10
C GLY A 363 2.60 -9.34 -24.08
N VAL A 364 2.42 -8.06 -24.36
CA VAL A 364 1.54 -7.15 -23.62
C VAL A 364 0.48 -6.62 -24.59
N LEU A 365 -0.75 -7.13 -24.47
CA LEU A 365 -1.83 -6.87 -25.43
C LEU A 365 -3.06 -6.26 -24.75
N HIS A 366 -3.17 -4.94 -24.85
CA HIS A 366 -4.22 -4.12 -24.26
C HIS A 366 -4.67 -3.04 -25.27
N SER A 367 -5.89 -2.53 -25.13
CA SER A 367 -6.33 -1.37 -25.91
C SER A 367 -5.61 -0.10 -25.44
N LEU A 368 -4.80 0.48 -26.32
CA LEU A 368 -4.15 1.78 -26.14
C LEU A 368 -4.92 2.88 -26.89
N SER A 369 -5.87 2.49 -27.74
CA SER A 369 -6.83 3.35 -28.41
C SER A 369 -8.26 2.76 -28.40
N GLY A 370 -9.24 3.60 -28.73
CA GLY A 370 -10.66 3.24 -28.70
C GLY A 370 -11.32 3.40 -27.32
N PRO A 371 -12.62 3.06 -27.19
CA PRO A 371 -13.41 3.35 -25.99
C PRO A 371 -12.91 2.69 -24.71
N MET A 372 -12.15 1.60 -24.79
CA MET A 372 -11.61 0.90 -23.63
C MET A 372 -10.20 1.36 -23.21
N ALA A 373 -9.56 2.24 -23.99
CA ALA A 373 -8.20 2.70 -23.67
C ALA A 373 -8.09 3.35 -22.29
N ILE A 374 -9.17 3.99 -21.82
CA ILE A 374 -9.21 4.62 -20.50
C ILE A 374 -8.98 3.63 -19.35
N SER A 375 -9.46 2.39 -19.50
CA SER A 375 -9.31 1.34 -18.49
C SER A 375 -8.07 0.47 -18.76
N GLU A 376 -7.77 0.19 -20.03
CA GLU A 376 -6.75 -0.79 -20.41
C GLU A 376 -5.31 -0.26 -20.40
N VAL A 377 -5.10 1.05 -20.58
CA VAL A 377 -3.77 1.67 -20.45
C VAL A 377 -3.17 1.43 -19.06
N ALA A 378 -4.01 1.50 -18.02
CA ALA A 378 -3.58 1.27 -16.65
C ALA A 378 -3.09 -0.17 -16.40
N LEU A 379 -3.62 -1.16 -17.14
CA LEU A 379 -3.22 -2.57 -17.04
C LEU A 379 -1.89 -2.84 -17.75
N ARG A 380 -1.68 -2.21 -18.92
CA ARG A 380 -0.36 -2.22 -19.56
C ARG A 380 0.70 -1.67 -18.59
N ASP A 381 0.42 -0.54 -17.96
CA ASP A 381 1.35 0.08 -17.00
C ASP A 381 1.65 -0.84 -15.81
N ALA A 382 0.62 -1.50 -15.26
CA ALA A 382 0.80 -2.46 -14.20
C ALA A 382 1.62 -3.70 -14.63
N THR A 383 1.44 -4.14 -15.88
CA THR A 383 2.19 -5.25 -16.47
C THR A 383 3.67 -4.87 -16.65
N PHE A 384 3.96 -3.66 -17.16
CA PHE A 384 5.33 -3.17 -17.27
C PHE A 384 6.01 -3.02 -15.92
N LEU A 385 5.31 -2.50 -14.90
CA LEU A 385 5.86 -2.41 -13.56
C LEU A 385 6.34 -3.78 -13.05
N ALA A 386 5.50 -4.81 -13.20
CA ALA A 386 5.89 -6.17 -12.78
C ALA A 386 7.07 -6.71 -13.60
N ILE A 387 7.11 -6.47 -14.91
CA ILE A 387 8.23 -6.87 -15.78
C ILE A 387 9.53 -6.19 -15.35
N ASP A 388 9.49 -4.89 -15.08
CA ASP A 388 10.65 -4.10 -14.68
C ASP A 388 11.21 -4.56 -13.33
N GLU A 389 10.33 -4.80 -12.35
CA GLU A 389 10.71 -5.34 -11.04
C GLU A 389 11.32 -6.75 -11.15
N ILE A 390 10.72 -7.63 -11.94
CA ILE A 390 11.24 -8.99 -12.19
C ILE A 390 12.60 -8.94 -12.86
N ASN A 391 12.78 -8.06 -13.86
CA ASN A 391 14.04 -7.85 -14.55
C ASN A 391 15.13 -7.33 -13.62
N ALA A 392 14.80 -6.34 -12.78
CA ALA A 392 15.68 -5.82 -11.73
C ALA A 392 16.08 -6.91 -10.72
N ALA A 393 15.20 -7.88 -10.45
CA ALA A 393 15.48 -9.04 -9.61
C ALA A 393 16.31 -10.16 -10.28
N GLY A 394 16.69 -10.01 -11.56
CA GLY A 394 17.49 -11.00 -12.31
C GLY A 394 16.70 -11.79 -13.35
N GLY A 395 15.46 -11.41 -13.61
CA GLY A 395 14.60 -12.00 -14.63
C GLY A 395 13.98 -13.33 -14.20
N VAL A 396 13.62 -14.16 -15.19
CA VAL A 396 13.00 -15.48 -14.97
C VAL A 396 13.96 -16.55 -15.49
N LEU A 397 14.31 -17.51 -14.64
CA LEU A 397 15.34 -18.53 -14.93
C LEU A 397 16.69 -17.91 -15.36
N GLY A 398 17.02 -16.74 -14.82
CA GLY A 398 18.24 -16.00 -15.14
C GLY A 398 18.23 -15.25 -16.48
N ARG A 399 17.07 -15.14 -17.14
CA ARG A 399 16.89 -14.43 -18.42
C ARG A 399 15.95 -13.24 -18.25
N GLN A 400 16.31 -12.12 -18.85
CA GLN A 400 15.50 -10.89 -18.81
C GLN A 400 14.24 -11.05 -19.66
N LEU A 401 13.13 -10.49 -19.20
CA LEU A 401 11.87 -10.38 -19.92
C LEU A 401 11.92 -9.20 -20.90
N GLU A 402 11.56 -9.45 -22.15
CA GLU A 402 11.49 -8.47 -23.22
C GLU A 402 10.02 -8.27 -23.62
N PRO A 403 9.36 -7.17 -23.20
CA PRO A 403 7.97 -6.94 -23.54
C PRO A 403 7.77 -6.55 -25.01
N ILE A 404 6.97 -7.32 -25.73
CA ILE A 404 6.44 -6.98 -27.06
C ILE A 404 5.03 -6.42 -26.86
N THR A 405 4.80 -5.17 -27.24
CA THR A 405 3.54 -4.46 -26.95
C THR A 405 2.77 -4.18 -28.22
N GLU A 406 1.46 -4.46 -28.21
CA GLU A 406 0.56 -4.18 -29.33
C GLU A 406 -0.75 -3.54 -28.83
N ASP A 407 -1.35 -2.69 -29.68
CA ASP A 407 -2.62 -2.01 -29.40
C ASP A 407 -3.83 -2.85 -29.89
N GLY A 408 -4.68 -3.27 -28.95
CA GLY A 408 -5.93 -3.99 -29.24
C GLY A 408 -7.06 -3.12 -29.82
N ALA A 409 -6.92 -1.79 -29.77
CA ALA A 409 -7.83 -0.80 -30.34
C ALA A 409 -9.32 -0.97 -29.97
N SER A 410 -9.60 -1.58 -28.81
CA SER A 410 -10.96 -1.96 -28.36
C SER A 410 -11.73 -2.83 -29.36
N SER A 411 -11.03 -3.61 -30.20
CA SER A 411 -11.61 -4.36 -31.32
C SER A 411 -11.27 -5.85 -31.24
N PRO A 412 -12.28 -6.75 -31.12
CA PRO A 412 -12.03 -8.19 -31.04
C PRO A 412 -11.19 -8.75 -32.19
N ALA A 413 -11.42 -8.25 -33.41
CA ALA A 413 -10.66 -8.67 -34.59
C ALA A 413 -9.18 -8.26 -34.52
N VAL A 414 -8.88 -7.08 -33.97
CA VAL A 414 -7.51 -6.58 -33.80
C VAL A 414 -6.79 -7.37 -32.70
N PHE A 415 -7.46 -7.66 -31.59
CA PHE A 415 -6.91 -8.54 -30.55
C PHE A 415 -6.49 -9.91 -31.10
N ALA A 416 -7.34 -10.55 -31.91
CA ALA A 416 -7.02 -11.83 -32.55
C ALA A 416 -5.82 -11.72 -33.51
N GLU A 417 -5.79 -10.68 -34.36
CA GLU A 417 -4.69 -10.43 -35.30
C GLU A 417 -3.36 -10.23 -34.55
N LYS A 418 -3.36 -9.42 -33.49
CA LYS A 418 -2.16 -9.09 -32.72
C LYS A 418 -1.68 -10.24 -31.85
N ALA A 419 -2.58 -11.01 -31.26
CA ALA A 419 -2.22 -12.26 -30.58
C ALA A 419 -1.54 -13.24 -31.56
N GLN A 420 -2.04 -13.35 -32.80
CA GLN A 420 -1.43 -14.23 -33.81
C GLN A 420 -0.03 -13.73 -34.19
N GLN A 421 0.14 -12.42 -34.39
CA GLN A 421 1.45 -11.84 -34.66
C GLN A 421 2.45 -12.13 -33.54
N MET A 422 2.06 -11.87 -32.29
CA MET A 422 2.91 -12.08 -31.11
C MET A 422 3.36 -13.54 -30.98
N LEU A 423 2.47 -14.50 -31.20
CA LEU A 423 2.74 -15.93 -31.01
C LEU A 423 3.46 -16.56 -32.21
N GLU A 424 3.10 -16.21 -33.45
CA GLU A 424 3.67 -16.83 -34.65
C GLU A 424 4.92 -16.10 -35.18
N SER A 425 5.01 -14.77 -35.03
CA SER A 425 6.10 -13.96 -35.61
C SER A 425 7.09 -13.47 -34.57
N ASP A 426 6.59 -12.92 -33.46
CA ASP A 426 7.45 -12.39 -32.41
C ASP A 426 7.97 -13.49 -31.46
N GLU A 427 7.30 -14.65 -31.47
CA GLU A 427 7.61 -15.85 -30.68
C GLU A 427 7.60 -15.56 -29.16
N VAL A 428 6.60 -14.80 -28.69
CA VAL A 428 6.43 -14.55 -27.25
C VAL A 428 6.07 -15.83 -26.51
N ALA A 429 6.60 -15.99 -25.29
CA ALA A 429 6.34 -17.15 -24.45
C ALA A 429 4.93 -17.15 -23.82
N VAL A 430 4.34 -15.96 -23.63
CA VAL A 430 3.04 -15.75 -23.00
C VAL A 430 2.50 -14.38 -23.42
N ILE A 431 1.18 -14.21 -23.42
CA ILE A 431 0.51 -12.92 -23.54
C ILE A 431 -0.12 -12.55 -22.19
N PHE A 432 0.18 -11.35 -21.70
CA PHE A 432 -0.55 -10.67 -20.64
C PHE A 432 -1.49 -9.65 -21.29
N GLY A 433 -2.80 -9.83 -21.13
CA GLY A 433 -3.70 -8.98 -21.92
C GLY A 433 -5.18 -9.30 -21.87
N GLY A 434 -5.91 -8.50 -22.66
CA GLY A 434 -7.36 -8.59 -22.84
C GLY A 434 -8.15 -7.75 -21.85
N TRP A 435 -9.39 -7.43 -22.23
CA TRP A 435 -10.38 -6.78 -21.36
C TRP A 435 -11.79 -7.28 -21.63
N THR A 436 -12.37 -6.96 -22.78
CA THR A 436 -13.75 -7.38 -23.08
C THR A 436 -13.82 -8.88 -23.37
N SER A 437 -14.92 -9.51 -22.97
CA SER A 437 -15.16 -10.94 -23.24
C SER A 437 -15.11 -11.25 -24.73
N ASP A 438 -15.61 -10.37 -25.59
CA ASP A 438 -15.56 -10.56 -27.04
C ASP A 438 -14.12 -10.58 -27.58
N SER A 439 -13.23 -9.75 -27.04
CA SER A 439 -11.81 -9.74 -27.42
C SER A 439 -11.08 -10.99 -26.93
N ARG A 440 -11.36 -11.43 -25.70
CA ARG A 440 -10.84 -12.70 -25.17
C ARG A 440 -11.29 -13.88 -26.05
N LYS A 441 -12.60 -13.98 -26.33
CA LYS A 441 -13.18 -15.02 -27.18
C LYS A 441 -12.60 -15.01 -28.60
N ALA A 442 -12.30 -13.83 -29.15
CA ALA A 442 -11.65 -13.72 -30.46
C ALA A 442 -10.19 -14.23 -30.47
N MET A 443 -9.47 -14.13 -29.34
CA MET A 443 -8.11 -14.67 -29.21
C MET A 443 -8.07 -16.19 -29.00
N LEU A 444 -9.12 -16.81 -28.42
CA LEU A 444 -9.13 -18.24 -28.09
C LEU A 444 -8.72 -19.17 -29.27
N PRO A 445 -9.28 -19.04 -30.49
CA PRO A 445 -8.88 -19.92 -31.59
C PRO A 445 -7.42 -19.75 -32.01
N VAL A 446 -6.85 -18.56 -31.81
CA VAL A 446 -5.44 -18.27 -32.11
C VAL A 446 -4.55 -18.95 -31.07
N LEU A 447 -4.89 -18.79 -29.79
CA LEU A 447 -4.18 -19.42 -28.68
C LEU A 447 -4.16 -20.95 -28.83
N GLU A 448 -5.31 -21.57 -29.08
CA GLU A 448 -5.42 -23.02 -29.28
C GLU A 448 -4.60 -23.52 -30.47
N LYS A 449 -4.63 -22.80 -31.60
CA LYS A 449 -3.89 -23.16 -32.82
C LYS A 449 -2.38 -23.08 -32.63
N THR A 450 -1.91 -22.13 -31.83
CA THR A 450 -0.49 -21.83 -31.62
C THR A 450 0.09 -22.47 -30.36
N ASP A 451 -0.75 -23.13 -29.57
CA ASP A 451 -0.43 -23.53 -28.19
C ASP A 451 0.06 -22.34 -27.33
N GLY A 452 -0.46 -21.14 -27.63
CA GLY A 452 -0.12 -19.91 -26.93
C GLY A 452 -0.82 -19.81 -25.57
N LEU A 453 -0.20 -19.09 -24.64
CA LEU A 453 -0.72 -18.92 -23.29
C LEU A 453 -1.15 -17.47 -23.04
N LEU A 454 -2.32 -17.29 -22.41
CA LEU A 454 -2.88 -16.00 -22.02
C LEU A 454 -3.09 -15.95 -20.50
N PHE A 455 -2.64 -14.87 -19.87
CA PHE A 455 -3.01 -14.50 -18.49
C PHE A 455 -4.01 -13.35 -18.57
N TYR A 456 -5.27 -13.63 -18.21
CA TYR A 456 -6.39 -12.72 -18.40
C TYR A 456 -6.82 -12.07 -17.07
N PRO A 457 -6.69 -10.74 -16.91
CA PRO A 457 -6.78 -10.07 -15.61
C PRO A 457 -8.15 -9.51 -15.22
N VAL A 458 -9.20 -9.71 -16.04
CA VAL A 458 -10.46 -8.95 -15.92
C VAL A 458 -11.62 -9.84 -15.47
N PRO A 459 -12.52 -9.38 -14.57
CA PRO A 459 -13.76 -10.09 -14.26
C PRO A 459 -14.59 -10.38 -15.51
N TYR A 460 -15.27 -11.52 -15.53
CA TYR A 460 -16.03 -11.96 -16.70
C TYR A 460 -17.28 -12.78 -16.34
N GLU A 461 -17.98 -13.23 -17.37
CA GLU A 461 -19.33 -13.81 -17.28
C GLU A 461 -19.39 -15.28 -16.84
N GLY A 462 -18.25 -15.96 -16.72
CA GLY A 462 -18.21 -17.41 -16.53
C GLY A 462 -18.45 -18.18 -17.84
N PHE A 463 -18.83 -19.45 -17.71
CA PHE A 463 -19.18 -20.39 -18.77
C PHE A 463 -18.11 -20.57 -19.86
N GLU A 464 -16.85 -20.43 -19.47
CA GLU A 464 -15.69 -20.62 -20.33
C GLU A 464 -14.58 -21.24 -19.49
N GLN A 465 -13.86 -22.20 -20.08
CA GLN A 465 -12.54 -22.56 -19.62
C GLN A 465 -11.69 -22.91 -20.85
N SER A 466 -10.42 -22.56 -20.83
CA SER A 466 -9.48 -22.92 -21.88
C SER A 466 -8.16 -23.39 -21.24
N PRO A 467 -7.55 -24.49 -21.74
CA PRO A 467 -6.19 -24.86 -21.37
C PRO A 467 -5.19 -23.73 -21.59
N GLN A 468 -5.43 -22.86 -22.56
CA GLN A 468 -4.55 -21.76 -22.95
C GLN A 468 -4.77 -20.47 -22.14
N VAL A 469 -5.69 -20.45 -21.17
CA VAL A 469 -6.02 -19.22 -20.42
C VAL A 469 -5.95 -19.45 -18.92
N PHE A 470 -5.18 -18.61 -18.23
CA PHE A 470 -5.27 -18.43 -16.78
C PHE A 470 -6.18 -17.25 -16.46
N TYR A 471 -7.23 -17.51 -15.68
CA TYR A 471 -8.27 -16.52 -15.36
C TYR A 471 -7.98 -15.90 -13.98
N LEU A 472 -7.51 -14.65 -13.99
CA LEU A 472 -7.14 -13.91 -12.79
C LEU A 472 -8.20 -12.90 -12.35
N GLY A 473 -9.26 -12.71 -13.13
CA GLY A 473 -10.45 -11.95 -12.73
C GLY A 473 -11.51 -12.81 -12.05
N GLN A 474 -12.51 -12.18 -11.44
CA GLN A 474 -13.64 -12.88 -10.82
C GLN A 474 -14.63 -13.41 -11.87
N GLU A 475 -15.20 -14.58 -11.61
CA GLU A 475 -16.42 -15.06 -12.26
C GLU A 475 -17.66 -14.81 -11.36
N PRO A 476 -18.90 -14.95 -11.86
CA PRO A 476 -20.10 -14.52 -11.13
C PRO A 476 -20.30 -15.14 -9.74
N SER A 477 -19.87 -16.37 -9.48
CA SER A 477 -19.96 -17.02 -8.16
C SER A 477 -19.08 -16.34 -7.10
N GLN A 478 -18.02 -15.66 -7.54
CA GLN A 478 -17.06 -14.96 -6.68
C GLN A 478 -17.34 -13.45 -6.57
N GLN A 479 -18.22 -12.88 -7.41
CA GLN A 479 -18.52 -11.44 -7.43
C GLN A 479 -20.03 -11.16 -7.31
N LEU A 480 -20.77 -11.46 -8.38
CA LEU A 480 -22.16 -11.02 -8.54
C LEU A 480 -23.11 -11.73 -7.58
N ILE A 481 -22.98 -13.04 -7.43
CA ILE A 481 -23.84 -13.85 -6.57
C ILE A 481 -23.72 -13.42 -5.10
N PRO A 482 -22.50 -13.28 -4.53
CA PRO A 482 -22.32 -12.70 -3.20
C PRO A 482 -22.86 -11.27 -3.07
N ALA A 483 -22.68 -10.43 -4.09
CA ALA A 483 -23.16 -9.05 -4.04
C ALA A 483 -24.70 -8.95 -3.97
N VAL A 484 -25.43 -9.76 -4.74
CA VAL A 484 -26.89 -9.82 -4.66
C VAL A 484 -27.36 -10.36 -3.31
N ASN A 485 -26.67 -11.36 -2.75
CA ASN A 485 -26.96 -11.86 -1.40
C ASN A 485 -26.79 -10.76 -0.35
N PHE A 486 -25.70 -9.97 -0.42
CA PHE A 486 -25.48 -8.83 0.45
C PHE A 486 -26.63 -7.83 0.37
N LEU A 487 -27.07 -7.44 -0.84
CA LEU A 487 -28.19 -6.51 -1.02
C LEU A 487 -29.49 -7.04 -0.39
N LEU A 488 -29.79 -8.33 -0.60
CA LEU A 488 -30.96 -8.98 0.01
C LEU A 488 -30.88 -9.04 1.54
N GLU A 489 -29.70 -9.28 2.10
CA GLU A 489 -29.46 -9.26 3.56
C GLU A 489 -29.62 -7.87 4.17
N GLN A 490 -29.30 -6.81 3.41
CA GLN A 490 -29.62 -5.42 3.78
C GLN A 490 -31.10 -5.06 3.62
N GLY A 491 -31.94 -5.98 3.13
CA GLY A 491 -33.35 -5.74 2.90
C GLY A 491 -33.66 -4.96 1.62
N LEU A 492 -32.68 -4.81 0.71
CA LEU A 492 -32.84 -4.15 -0.58
C LEU A 492 -33.38 -5.18 -1.60
N THR A 493 -34.67 -5.13 -1.89
CA THR A 493 -35.39 -6.23 -2.58
C THR A 493 -35.96 -5.83 -3.93
N SER A 494 -36.21 -4.54 -4.14
CA SER A 494 -36.61 -3.99 -5.43
C SER A 494 -35.39 -3.45 -6.18
N MET A 495 -34.88 -4.23 -7.14
CA MET A 495 -33.67 -3.90 -7.89
C MET A 495 -34.01 -3.44 -9.31
N LEU A 496 -33.35 -2.38 -9.76
CA LEU A 496 -33.40 -1.93 -11.16
C LEU A 496 -32.03 -2.17 -11.81
N LEU A 497 -32.01 -2.78 -13.00
CA LEU A 497 -30.78 -3.18 -13.65
C LEU A 497 -30.40 -2.23 -14.80
N ILE A 498 -29.13 -1.88 -14.89
CA ILE A 498 -28.58 -1.13 -16.02
C ILE A 498 -27.24 -1.74 -16.45
N GLY A 499 -27.05 -1.96 -17.75
CA GLY A 499 -25.88 -2.66 -18.27
C GLY A 499 -25.49 -2.25 -19.69
N SER A 500 -24.27 -2.58 -20.09
CA SER A 500 -23.81 -2.35 -21.46
C SER A 500 -24.34 -3.43 -22.41
N GLU A 501 -24.51 -3.12 -23.69
CA GLU A 501 -25.06 -4.06 -24.67
C GLU A 501 -24.02 -5.07 -25.19
N PHE A 502 -23.59 -6.00 -24.32
CA PHE A 502 -22.67 -7.10 -24.62
C PHE A 502 -22.89 -8.31 -23.71
N ALA A 503 -22.14 -9.40 -23.92
CA ALA A 503 -22.39 -10.70 -23.29
C ALA A 503 -22.41 -10.65 -21.75
N TYR A 504 -21.44 -9.97 -21.13
CA TYR A 504 -21.31 -9.90 -19.67
C TYR A 504 -22.56 -9.35 -18.98
N SER A 505 -23.04 -8.16 -19.37
CA SER A 505 -24.19 -7.54 -18.70
C SER A 505 -25.46 -8.37 -18.85
N ARG A 506 -25.64 -9.06 -19.99
CA ARG A 506 -26.81 -9.91 -20.22
C ARG A 506 -26.80 -11.16 -19.35
N VAL A 507 -25.62 -11.79 -19.20
CA VAL A 507 -25.43 -12.91 -18.27
C VAL A 507 -25.64 -12.44 -16.83
N ALA A 508 -25.00 -11.34 -16.43
CA ALA A 508 -25.11 -10.78 -15.09
C ALA A 508 -26.57 -10.46 -14.73
N HIS A 509 -27.30 -9.77 -15.60
CA HIS A 509 -28.72 -9.47 -15.35
C HIS A 509 -29.58 -10.74 -15.25
N THR A 510 -29.26 -11.78 -16.02
CA THR A 510 -29.97 -13.07 -15.93
C THR A 510 -29.73 -13.73 -14.58
N ILE A 511 -28.49 -13.74 -14.09
CA ILE A 511 -28.12 -14.24 -12.75
C ILE A 511 -28.89 -13.48 -11.66
N ILE A 512 -28.89 -12.14 -11.69
CA ILE A 512 -29.64 -11.33 -10.72
C ILE A 512 -31.13 -11.67 -10.75
N LYS A 513 -31.71 -11.77 -11.96
CA LYS A 513 -33.13 -12.11 -12.13
C LYS A 513 -33.47 -13.47 -11.52
N VAL A 514 -32.67 -14.51 -11.74
CA VAL A 514 -32.95 -15.83 -11.18
C VAL A 514 -32.76 -15.86 -9.67
N GLN A 515 -31.72 -15.21 -9.13
CA GLN A 515 -31.52 -15.10 -7.68
C GLN A 515 -32.66 -14.37 -6.97
N LEU A 516 -33.11 -13.23 -7.51
CA LEU A 516 -34.26 -12.51 -6.97
C LEU A 516 -35.54 -13.36 -7.00
N ASN A 517 -35.79 -14.05 -8.12
CA ASN A 517 -36.96 -14.92 -8.24
C ASN A 517 -36.93 -16.05 -7.19
N GLN A 518 -35.76 -16.63 -6.91
CA GLN A 518 -35.61 -17.63 -5.84
C GLN A 518 -35.89 -17.05 -4.44
N ALA A 519 -35.53 -15.78 -4.23
CA ALA A 519 -35.83 -15.06 -3.00
C ALA A 519 -37.29 -14.54 -2.92
N GLY A 520 -38.10 -14.75 -3.97
CA GLY A 520 -39.51 -14.33 -4.02
C GLY A 520 -39.74 -12.89 -4.52
N TYR A 521 -38.72 -12.28 -5.13
CA TYR A 521 -38.74 -10.91 -5.66
C TYR A 521 -38.57 -10.88 -7.18
N ASN A 522 -38.78 -9.71 -7.79
CA ASN A 522 -38.58 -9.47 -9.22
C ASN A 522 -37.84 -8.14 -9.41
N VAL A 523 -37.09 -8.02 -10.51
CA VAL A 523 -36.54 -6.73 -10.93
C VAL A 523 -37.66 -5.78 -11.33
N VAL A 524 -37.51 -4.49 -11.01
CA VAL A 524 -38.52 -3.46 -11.32
C VAL A 524 -38.29 -2.78 -12.66
N GLY A 525 -37.12 -2.99 -13.27
CA GLY A 525 -36.76 -2.49 -14.58
C GLY A 525 -35.40 -3.01 -15.03
N GLU A 526 -35.17 -2.96 -16.33
CA GLU A 526 -33.91 -3.34 -16.98
C GLU A 526 -33.66 -2.44 -18.19
N LEU A 527 -32.44 -1.92 -18.31
CA LEU A 527 -31.99 -1.15 -19.46
C LEU A 527 -30.62 -1.66 -19.93
N PHE A 528 -30.48 -1.78 -21.25
CA PHE A 528 -29.18 -1.96 -21.91
C PHE A 528 -28.83 -0.71 -22.71
N VAL A 529 -27.56 -0.29 -22.60
CA VAL A 529 -27.02 0.88 -23.28
C VAL A 529 -25.84 0.45 -24.16
N PRO A 530 -25.75 0.90 -25.43
CA PRO A 530 -24.58 0.64 -26.26
C PRO A 530 -23.29 1.14 -25.58
N LEU A 531 -22.15 0.50 -25.83
CA LEU A 531 -20.86 0.99 -25.34
C LEU A 531 -20.60 2.42 -25.83
N GLY A 532 -20.29 3.32 -24.91
CA GLY A 532 -20.13 4.76 -25.18
C GLY A 532 -21.46 5.53 -25.31
N GLY A 533 -22.61 4.89 -25.07
CA GLY A 533 -23.90 5.56 -25.01
C GLY A 533 -24.02 6.48 -23.79
N THR A 534 -24.61 7.66 -23.98
CA THR A 534 -24.63 8.75 -22.98
C THR A 534 -26.01 9.32 -22.68
N ASP A 535 -27.11 8.81 -23.28
CA ASP A 535 -28.47 9.33 -23.03
C ASP A 535 -29.20 8.51 -21.96
N PHE A 536 -29.33 9.08 -20.76
CA PHE A 536 -30.02 8.46 -19.62
C PHE A 536 -31.29 9.22 -19.21
N GLY A 537 -31.75 10.20 -20.00
CA GLY A 537 -32.86 11.08 -19.62
C GLY A 537 -34.18 10.33 -19.39
N ALA A 538 -34.51 9.37 -20.26
CA ALA A 538 -35.71 8.54 -20.11
C ALA A 538 -35.62 7.61 -18.89
N PHE A 539 -34.43 7.07 -18.61
CA PHE A 539 -34.17 6.22 -17.46
C PHE A 539 -34.34 6.98 -16.15
N ILE A 540 -33.80 8.20 -16.06
CA ILE A 540 -33.95 9.07 -14.89
C ILE A 540 -35.42 9.45 -14.65
N GLN A 541 -36.21 9.65 -15.72
CA GLN A 541 -37.65 9.88 -15.58
C GLN A 541 -38.38 8.66 -15.00
N GLN A 542 -38.02 7.45 -15.45
CA GLN A 542 -38.53 6.20 -14.89
C GLN A 542 -38.14 6.04 -13.41
N LEU A 543 -36.88 6.33 -13.08
CA LEU A 543 -36.35 6.26 -11.71
C LEU A 543 -37.15 7.14 -10.74
N ARG A 544 -37.49 8.36 -11.14
CA ARG A 544 -38.33 9.25 -10.33
C ARG A 544 -39.77 8.78 -10.17
N ALA A 545 -40.33 8.14 -11.20
CA ALA A 545 -41.70 7.69 -11.19
C ALA A 545 -41.89 6.45 -10.28
N SER A 546 -40.87 5.60 -10.18
CA SER A 546 -40.89 4.37 -9.39
C SER A 546 -39.49 4.05 -8.88
N PRO A 547 -39.04 4.66 -7.77
CA PRO A 547 -37.69 4.46 -7.24
C PRO A 547 -37.51 3.00 -6.74
N PRO A 548 -36.45 2.29 -7.16
CA PRO A 548 -36.06 1.01 -6.59
C PRO A 548 -35.36 1.21 -5.24
N ASP A 549 -35.17 0.12 -4.48
CA ASP A 549 -34.30 0.12 -3.30
C ASP A 549 -32.83 0.29 -3.70
N VAL A 550 -32.44 -0.22 -4.87
CA VAL A 550 -31.05 -0.17 -5.38
C VAL A 550 -31.01 -0.31 -6.91
N ILE A 551 -30.04 0.36 -7.53
CA ILE A 551 -29.68 0.13 -8.93
C ILE A 551 -28.46 -0.79 -8.97
N VAL A 552 -28.52 -1.85 -9.79
CA VAL A 552 -27.35 -2.69 -10.07
C VAL A 552 -26.78 -2.30 -11.43
N ASN A 553 -25.56 -1.77 -11.43
CA ASN A 553 -24.86 -1.25 -12.59
C ASN A 553 -23.80 -2.22 -13.10
N THR A 554 -24.00 -2.71 -14.32
CA THR A 554 -23.06 -3.57 -15.05
C THR A 554 -22.55 -2.92 -16.36
N MET A 555 -22.61 -1.58 -16.45
CA MET A 555 -22.08 -0.82 -17.59
C MET A 555 -20.57 -0.61 -17.52
N TYR A 556 -19.91 -0.41 -18.67
CA TYR A 556 -18.46 -0.20 -18.75
C TYR A 556 -18.10 1.07 -19.54
N GLY A 557 -16.87 1.55 -19.33
CA GLY A 557 -16.28 2.67 -20.07
C GLY A 557 -17.00 4.00 -19.86
N GLU A 558 -16.95 4.87 -20.87
CA GLU A 558 -17.46 6.26 -20.83
C GLU A 558 -18.94 6.38 -20.46
N SER A 559 -19.75 5.33 -20.66
CA SER A 559 -21.16 5.31 -20.28
C SER A 559 -21.36 5.51 -18.77
N ASN A 560 -20.43 5.05 -17.92
CA ASN A 560 -20.50 5.29 -16.48
C ASN A 560 -20.39 6.79 -16.15
N VAL A 561 -19.52 7.53 -16.85
CA VAL A 561 -19.33 8.98 -16.64
C VAL A 561 -20.64 9.73 -16.86
N ALA A 562 -21.27 9.51 -18.01
CA ALA A 562 -22.51 10.18 -18.35
C ALA A 562 -23.68 9.78 -17.42
N PHE A 563 -23.73 8.51 -16.98
CA PHE A 563 -24.78 8.03 -16.09
C PHE A 563 -24.75 8.71 -14.71
N PHE A 564 -23.61 8.68 -14.02
CA PHE A 564 -23.48 9.25 -12.68
C PHE A 564 -23.60 10.77 -12.68
N GLN A 565 -23.04 11.44 -13.70
CA GLN A 565 -23.20 12.90 -13.84
C GLN A 565 -24.67 13.28 -14.02
N GLN A 566 -25.43 12.57 -14.87
CA GLN A 566 -26.86 12.87 -15.08
C GLN A 566 -27.73 12.52 -13.87
N LEU A 567 -27.39 11.49 -13.09
CA LEU A 567 -28.04 11.21 -11.80
C LEU A 567 -27.87 12.39 -10.83
N ALA A 568 -26.64 12.89 -10.71
CA ALA A 568 -26.32 14.01 -9.84
C ALA A 568 -26.95 15.33 -10.33
N GLU A 569 -26.98 15.58 -11.65
CA GLU A 569 -27.71 16.72 -12.24
C GLU A 569 -29.22 16.65 -11.97
N ALA A 570 -29.76 15.43 -11.89
CA ALA A 570 -31.12 15.17 -11.44
C ALA A 570 -31.27 15.29 -9.91
N GLY A 571 -30.19 15.50 -9.15
CA GLY A 571 -30.22 15.57 -7.70
C GLY A 571 -30.65 14.26 -7.04
N ILE A 572 -30.31 13.12 -7.67
CA ILE A 572 -30.52 11.78 -7.10
C ILE A 572 -29.17 11.33 -6.53
N THR A 573 -29.14 11.07 -5.22
CA THR A 573 -27.94 10.69 -4.47
C THR A 573 -28.00 9.23 -4.03
N ALA A 574 -26.88 8.69 -3.52
CA ALA A 574 -26.84 7.33 -2.96
C ALA A 574 -27.84 7.11 -1.79
N GLN A 575 -28.24 8.19 -1.12
CA GLN A 575 -29.17 8.20 0.00
C GLN A 575 -30.62 8.16 -0.49
N ASP A 576 -30.87 8.60 -1.72
CA ASP A 576 -32.17 8.44 -2.38
C ASP A 576 -32.28 7.04 -2.98
N VAL A 577 -31.30 6.66 -3.80
CA VAL A 577 -31.20 5.35 -4.46
C VAL A 577 -29.72 4.97 -4.59
N PRO A 578 -29.20 4.03 -3.78
CA PRO A 578 -27.83 3.56 -3.91
C PRO A 578 -27.64 2.83 -5.24
N VAL A 579 -26.40 2.85 -5.73
CA VAL A 579 -25.98 2.11 -6.93
C VAL A 579 -24.93 1.12 -6.45
N LEU A 580 -25.07 -0.15 -6.81
CA LEU A 580 -24.01 -1.15 -6.68
C LEU A 580 -23.45 -1.42 -8.07
N SER A 581 -22.17 -1.14 -8.28
CA SER A 581 -21.50 -1.36 -9.55
C SER A 581 -20.57 -2.58 -9.52
N THR A 582 -20.51 -3.31 -10.64
CA THR A 582 -19.55 -4.42 -10.82
C THR A 582 -18.26 -4.00 -11.56
N SER A 583 -18.20 -2.74 -12.00
CA SER A 583 -17.22 -2.24 -12.97
C SER A 583 -16.62 -0.89 -12.63
N VAL A 584 -17.26 -0.11 -11.75
CA VAL A 584 -16.68 1.14 -11.23
C VAL A 584 -15.69 0.81 -10.13
N ALA A 585 -14.41 0.86 -10.49
CA ALA A 585 -13.28 0.83 -9.56
C ALA A 585 -12.67 2.23 -9.42
N GLU A 586 -11.58 2.37 -8.67
CA GLU A 586 -10.95 3.65 -8.37
C GLU A 586 -10.57 4.44 -9.64
N GLU A 587 -10.10 3.74 -10.69
CA GLU A 587 -9.75 4.39 -11.97
C GLU A 587 -10.99 4.99 -12.64
N GLU A 588 -12.12 4.28 -12.64
CA GLU A 588 -13.38 4.83 -13.11
C GLU A 588 -13.89 5.96 -12.20
N VAL A 589 -13.78 5.86 -10.88
CA VAL A 589 -14.15 6.93 -9.94
C VAL A 589 -13.38 8.21 -10.24
N ARG A 590 -12.07 8.11 -10.48
CA ARG A 590 -11.20 9.23 -10.84
C ARG A 590 -11.65 9.92 -12.12
N VAL A 591 -12.09 9.14 -13.11
CA VAL A 591 -12.57 9.65 -14.40
C VAL A 591 -13.97 10.28 -14.29
N ILE A 592 -14.87 9.63 -13.55
CA ILE A 592 -16.26 10.10 -13.38
C ILE A 592 -16.28 11.41 -12.57
N GLY A 593 -15.47 11.47 -11.51
CA GLY A 593 -15.45 12.52 -10.49
C GLY A 593 -16.00 11.99 -9.16
N PRO A 594 -15.21 11.96 -8.06
CA PRO A 594 -15.65 11.42 -6.76
C PRO A 594 -16.96 12.01 -6.24
N GLU A 595 -17.23 13.28 -6.52
CA GLU A 595 -18.44 13.97 -6.10
C GLU A 595 -19.74 13.38 -6.69
N TYR A 596 -19.65 12.65 -7.82
CA TYR A 596 -20.80 12.04 -8.49
C TYR A 596 -21.04 10.59 -8.06
N VAL A 597 -20.06 9.95 -7.42
CA VAL A 597 -20.07 8.50 -7.11
C VAL A 597 -19.88 8.20 -5.63
N ARG A 598 -19.54 9.20 -4.80
CA ARG A 598 -19.43 9.08 -3.35
C ARG A 598 -20.67 8.39 -2.74
N ASP A 599 -20.43 7.55 -1.74
CA ASP A 599 -21.41 6.77 -0.98
C ASP A 599 -22.16 5.69 -1.79
N HIS A 600 -21.90 5.55 -3.10
CA HIS A 600 -22.35 4.39 -3.88
C HIS A 600 -21.45 3.17 -3.62
N TYR A 601 -22.01 1.97 -3.85
CA TYR A 601 -21.33 0.69 -3.63
C TYR A 601 -20.64 0.18 -4.89
N THR A 602 -19.58 -0.59 -4.70
CA THR A 602 -18.96 -1.42 -5.74
C THR A 602 -18.71 -2.83 -5.22
N THR A 603 -18.58 -3.81 -6.12
CA THR A 603 -18.23 -5.19 -5.79
C THR A 603 -17.03 -5.65 -6.60
N LEU A 604 -15.90 -5.94 -5.94
CA LEU A 604 -14.65 -6.35 -6.57
C LEU A 604 -13.89 -7.33 -5.65
N ASN A 605 -12.86 -7.97 -6.17
CA ASN A 605 -11.93 -8.77 -5.36
C ASN A 605 -10.84 -7.93 -4.70
N TYR A 606 -10.64 -6.67 -5.08
CA TYR A 606 -9.55 -5.84 -4.58
C TYR A 606 -9.94 -4.36 -4.58
N PHE A 607 -9.44 -3.63 -3.59
CA PHE A 607 -9.47 -2.17 -3.51
C PHE A 607 -8.06 -1.65 -3.19
N GLN A 608 -7.69 -0.48 -3.71
CA GLN A 608 -6.40 0.17 -3.42
C GLN A 608 -6.19 0.37 -1.90
N THR A 609 -7.26 0.49 -1.14
CA THR A 609 -7.24 0.76 0.30
C THR A 609 -6.99 -0.47 1.17
N LEU A 610 -6.86 -1.67 0.58
CA LEU A 610 -6.63 -2.89 1.35
C LEU A 610 -5.36 -2.77 2.20
N ALA A 611 -5.48 -3.11 3.49
CA ALA A 611 -4.40 -2.95 4.46
C ALA A 611 -3.47 -4.17 4.51
N THR A 612 -2.86 -4.54 3.38
CA THR A 612 -1.86 -5.63 3.28
C THR A 612 -0.49 -5.07 2.87
N PRO A 613 0.62 -5.61 3.38
CA PRO A 613 1.97 -5.16 3.02
C PRO A 613 2.20 -5.16 1.50
N GLU A 614 1.80 -6.24 0.83
CA GLU A 614 1.97 -6.43 -0.61
C GLU A 614 1.19 -5.37 -1.39
N ASN A 615 -0.01 -4.99 -0.91
CA ASN A 615 -0.79 -3.94 -1.54
C ASN A 615 -0.11 -2.58 -1.44
N PHE A 616 0.41 -2.23 -0.27
CA PHE A 616 1.07 -0.95 -0.10
C PHE A 616 2.34 -0.85 -0.95
N THR A 617 3.15 -1.92 -1.03
CA THR A 617 4.30 -1.98 -1.93
C THR A 617 3.88 -1.75 -3.37
N PHE A 618 2.88 -2.51 -3.84
CA PHE A 618 2.36 -2.38 -5.20
C PHE A 618 1.80 -0.98 -5.50
N VAL A 619 0.96 -0.42 -4.63
CA VAL A 619 0.35 0.91 -4.83
C VAL A 619 1.42 2.00 -4.85
N THR A 620 2.41 1.90 -3.97
CA THR A 620 3.53 2.84 -3.91
C THR A 620 4.38 2.74 -5.17
N ALA A 621 4.78 1.54 -5.58
CA ALA A 621 5.55 1.31 -6.80
C ALA A 621 4.79 1.80 -8.05
N TYR A 622 3.49 1.53 -8.14
CA TYR A 622 2.65 1.99 -9.25
C TYR A 622 2.54 3.50 -9.33
N LYS A 623 2.33 4.17 -8.18
CA LYS A 623 2.29 5.64 -8.13
C LYS A 623 3.65 6.28 -8.41
N ASN A 624 4.74 5.66 -7.95
CA ASN A 624 6.09 6.12 -8.24
C ASN A 624 6.43 6.02 -9.73
N ALA A 625 6.00 4.95 -10.40
CA ALA A 625 6.24 4.74 -11.82
C ALA A 625 5.37 5.64 -12.73
N TYR A 626 4.11 5.91 -12.33
CA TYR A 626 3.12 6.50 -13.24
C TYR A 626 2.47 7.81 -12.76
N GLY A 627 2.75 8.27 -11.55
CA GLY A 627 2.25 9.52 -10.97
C GLY A 627 1.44 9.33 -9.68
N ASN A 628 1.60 10.25 -8.72
CA ASN A 628 0.95 10.18 -7.40
C ASN A 628 -0.58 10.32 -7.45
N GLU A 629 -1.11 10.93 -8.52
CA GLU A 629 -2.54 11.05 -8.80
C GLU A 629 -3.16 9.80 -9.43
N ARG A 630 -2.32 8.83 -9.85
CA ARG A 630 -2.80 7.54 -10.35
C ARG A 630 -3.40 6.72 -9.23
N VAL A 631 -4.32 5.85 -9.60
CA VAL A 631 -4.97 4.91 -8.69
C VAL A 631 -4.85 3.50 -9.24
N THR A 632 -4.89 2.51 -8.35
CA THR A 632 -4.96 1.09 -8.70
C THR A 632 -6.39 0.59 -8.55
N SER A 633 -6.68 -0.58 -9.12
CA SER A 633 -7.98 -1.23 -9.08
C SER A 633 -7.80 -2.74 -9.22
N ALA A 634 -8.88 -3.51 -9.07
CA ALA A 634 -8.78 -4.97 -9.13
C ALA A 634 -8.21 -5.51 -10.46
N PRO A 635 -8.62 -5.02 -11.65
CA PRO A 635 -7.98 -5.42 -12.90
C PRO A 635 -6.52 -5.00 -13.03
N ILE A 636 -6.14 -3.82 -12.50
CA ILE A 636 -4.75 -3.33 -12.49
C ILE A 636 -3.87 -4.25 -11.62
N ALA A 637 -4.32 -4.56 -10.40
CA ALA A 637 -3.63 -5.46 -9.48
C ALA A 637 -3.52 -6.89 -10.05
N ALA A 638 -4.55 -7.37 -10.76
CA ALA A 638 -4.54 -8.66 -11.43
C ALA A 638 -3.58 -8.70 -12.63
N ALA A 639 -3.45 -7.62 -13.40
CA ALA A 639 -2.48 -7.52 -14.51
C ALA A 639 -1.03 -7.55 -13.98
N TYR A 640 -0.74 -6.77 -12.94
CA TYR A 640 0.55 -6.81 -12.22
C TYR A 640 0.85 -8.22 -11.69
N SER A 641 -0.11 -8.80 -10.96
CA SER A 641 0.03 -10.12 -10.36
C SER A 641 0.15 -11.23 -11.40
N GLY A 642 -0.42 -11.06 -12.59
CA GLY A 642 -0.37 -12.05 -13.66
C GLY A 642 1.06 -12.36 -14.09
N VAL A 643 1.92 -11.35 -14.16
CA VAL A 643 3.34 -11.53 -14.53
C VAL A 643 4.08 -12.31 -13.45
N TYR A 644 3.85 -11.99 -12.17
CA TYR A 644 4.46 -12.70 -11.04
C TYR A 644 3.96 -14.13 -10.88
N VAL A 645 2.66 -14.38 -11.08
CA VAL A 645 2.09 -15.73 -11.08
C VAL A 645 2.71 -16.54 -12.21
N TRP A 646 2.81 -15.98 -13.42
CA TRP A 646 3.48 -16.66 -14.53
C TRP A 646 4.95 -16.97 -14.20
N LYS A 647 5.71 -16.02 -13.65
CA LYS A 647 7.08 -16.23 -13.18
C LYS A 647 7.16 -17.40 -12.19
N ALA A 648 6.32 -17.40 -11.15
CA ALA A 648 6.34 -18.44 -10.12
C ALA A 648 6.05 -19.83 -10.72
N LEU A 649 5.12 -19.93 -11.67
CA LEU A 649 4.82 -21.17 -12.38
C LEU A 649 5.97 -21.61 -13.29
N VAL A 650 6.60 -20.68 -14.02
CA VAL A 650 7.77 -20.98 -14.86
C VAL A 650 8.97 -21.43 -14.03
N GLU A 651 9.23 -20.80 -12.89
CA GLU A 651 10.31 -21.19 -11.99
C GLU A 651 10.07 -22.56 -11.37
N THR A 652 8.81 -22.87 -11.03
CA THR A 652 8.41 -24.20 -10.57
C THR A 652 8.57 -25.26 -11.67
N ALA A 653 8.24 -24.91 -12.92
CA ALA A 653 8.33 -25.79 -14.07
C ALA A 653 9.77 -25.97 -14.59
N GLY A 654 10.62 -24.95 -14.45
CA GLY A 654 11.90 -24.83 -15.13
C GLY A 654 11.81 -24.60 -16.65
N ASP A 655 10.63 -24.25 -17.16
CA ASP A 655 10.31 -24.20 -18.60
C ASP A 655 9.17 -23.19 -18.86
N THR A 656 9.22 -22.48 -19.99
CA THR A 656 8.24 -21.45 -20.37
C THR A 656 7.10 -21.96 -21.25
N SER A 657 7.13 -23.23 -21.68
CA SER A 657 6.10 -23.84 -22.52
C SER A 657 4.76 -23.96 -21.80
N THR A 658 3.69 -23.79 -22.58
CA THR A 658 2.31 -23.83 -22.10
C THR A 658 2.01 -25.04 -21.24
N ASP A 659 2.34 -26.25 -21.71
CA ASP A 659 2.12 -27.49 -20.95
C ASP A 659 2.87 -27.54 -19.62
N ALA A 660 4.09 -27.01 -19.56
CA ALA A 660 4.90 -27.01 -18.35
C ALA A 660 4.35 -26.02 -17.31
N VAL A 661 4.01 -24.80 -17.73
CA VAL A 661 3.38 -23.77 -16.88
C VAL A 661 2.04 -24.25 -16.34
N ARG A 662 1.22 -24.90 -17.18
CA ARG A 662 -0.07 -25.49 -16.77
C ARG A 662 0.11 -26.62 -15.77
N ALA A 663 1.08 -27.50 -15.96
CA ALA A 663 1.36 -28.57 -15.01
C ALA A 663 1.81 -28.01 -13.65
N ALA A 664 2.59 -26.93 -13.62
CA ALA A 664 3.03 -26.27 -12.39
C ALA A 664 1.85 -25.68 -11.58
N ALA A 665 0.75 -25.29 -12.23
CA ALA A 665 -0.43 -24.75 -11.56
C ALA A 665 -1.16 -25.76 -10.65
N ALA A 666 -0.80 -27.05 -10.71
CA ALA A 666 -1.26 -28.06 -9.77
C ALA A 666 -0.54 -28.00 -8.40
N THR A 667 0.42 -27.09 -8.23
CA THR A 667 1.17 -26.87 -6.99
C THR A 667 0.89 -25.48 -6.42
N PRO A 668 1.12 -25.24 -5.11
CA PRO A 668 0.96 -23.92 -4.52
C PRO A 668 1.80 -22.86 -5.25
N VAL A 669 1.19 -21.73 -5.57
CA VAL A 669 1.88 -20.61 -6.23
C VAL A 669 2.74 -19.89 -5.18
N ASP A 670 4.05 -19.81 -5.41
CA ASP A 670 5.00 -19.08 -4.55
C ASP A 670 4.97 -17.58 -4.84
N TYR A 671 3.82 -16.94 -4.58
CA TYR A 671 3.61 -15.51 -4.73
C TYR A 671 2.40 -15.05 -3.91
N VAL A 672 2.53 -13.89 -3.26
CA VAL A 672 1.44 -13.21 -2.54
C VAL A 672 1.09 -11.94 -3.32
N ALA A 673 -0.13 -11.87 -3.84
CA ALA A 673 -0.61 -10.72 -4.60
C ALA A 673 -1.00 -9.57 -3.67
N PRO A 674 -1.19 -8.33 -4.20
CA PRO A 674 -1.75 -7.21 -3.45
C PRO A 674 -3.04 -7.56 -2.69
N GLU A 675 -3.88 -8.43 -3.26
CA GLU A 675 -5.14 -8.87 -2.63
C GLU A 675 -4.99 -9.99 -1.58
N GLY A 676 -3.80 -10.57 -1.45
CA GLY A 676 -3.48 -11.73 -0.61
C GLY A 676 -2.89 -12.93 -1.39
N PRO A 677 -2.72 -14.09 -0.73
CA PRO A 677 -2.15 -15.30 -1.34
C PRO A 677 -2.94 -15.76 -2.58
N VAL A 678 -2.22 -16.16 -3.64
CA VAL A 678 -2.85 -16.65 -4.87
C VAL A 678 -3.01 -18.17 -4.82
N THR A 679 -4.22 -18.65 -5.11
CA THR A 679 -4.49 -20.08 -5.32
C THR A 679 -5.14 -20.27 -6.68
N ILE A 680 -4.62 -21.20 -7.49
CA ILE A 680 -5.17 -21.57 -8.78
C ILE A 680 -5.92 -22.90 -8.63
N ASP A 681 -7.16 -22.96 -9.11
CA ASP A 681 -7.86 -24.22 -9.32
C ASP A 681 -7.28 -24.92 -10.55
N ALA A 682 -6.58 -26.03 -10.33
CA ALA A 682 -5.89 -26.74 -11.39
C ALA A 682 -6.83 -27.38 -12.45
N ALA A 683 -8.11 -27.57 -12.13
CA ALA A 683 -9.08 -28.15 -13.06
C ALA A 683 -9.59 -27.12 -14.07
N THR A 684 -9.72 -25.86 -13.66
CA THR A 684 -10.35 -24.79 -14.44
C THR A 684 -9.37 -23.67 -14.83
N GLN A 685 -8.15 -23.65 -14.27
CA GLN A 685 -7.17 -22.56 -14.41
C GLN A 685 -7.67 -21.18 -13.94
N HIS A 686 -8.71 -21.17 -13.11
CA HIS A 686 -9.22 -19.98 -12.45
C HIS A 686 -8.56 -19.77 -11.10
N THR A 687 -8.55 -18.52 -10.63
CA THR A 687 -8.03 -18.19 -9.30
C THR A 687 -9.15 -18.13 -8.25
N TYR A 688 -8.80 -18.48 -7.02
CA TYR A 688 -9.67 -18.23 -5.87
C TYR A 688 -9.68 -16.74 -5.57
N LYS A 689 -10.85 -16.16 -5.34
CA LYS A 689 -11.01 -14.70 -5.15
C LYS A 689 -11.85 -14.37 -3.93
N TYR A 690 -11.46 -13.31 -3.23
CA TYR A 690 -12.34 -12.70 -2.23
C TYR A 690 -13.54 -12.04 -2.90
N ALA A 691 -14.70 -12.11 -2.25
CA ALA A 691 -15.86 -11.32 -2.62
C ALA A 691 -15.94 -10.11 -1.68
N ARG A 692 -15.70 -8.90 -2.20
CA ARG A 692 -15.71 -7.67 -1.39
C ARG A 692 -16.76 -6.70 -1.89
N ILE A 693 -17.45 -6.05 -0.95
CA ILE A 693 -18.27 -4.87 -1.21
C ILE A 693 -17.55 -3.67 -0.63
N GLY A 694 -17.39 -2.64 -1.44
CA GLY A 694 -16.77 -1.39 -1.06
C GLY A 694 -17.72 -0.21 -1.23
N ILE A 695 -17.44 0.88 -0.53
CA ILE A 695 -18.15 2.16 -0.65
C ILE A 695 -17.19 3.25 -1.09
N VAL A 696 -17.60 4.08 -2.05
CA VAL A 696 -16.75 5.16 -2.57
C VAL A 696 -16.69 6.31 -1.56
N ARG A 697 -15.48 6.69 -1.16
CA ARG A 697 -15.20 7.79 -0.23
C ARG A 697 -15.19 9.15 -0.94
N GLU A 698 -15.14 10.21 -0.13
CA GLU A 698 -15.03 11.59 -0.61
C GLU A 698 -13.75 11.88 -1.40
N ASP A 699 -12.66 11.18 -1.12
CA ASP A 699 -11.38 11.29 -1.82
C ASP A 699 -11.30 10.41 -3.09
N GLY A 700 -12.39 9.72 -3.44
CA GLY A 700 -12.46 8.85 -4.61
C GLY A 700 -11.89 7.45 -4.42
N LEU A 701 -11.32 7.14 -3.25
CA LEU A 701 -10.89 5.79 -2.91
C LEU A 701 -12.08 4.95 -2.41
N ILE A 702 -11.94 3.63 -2.47
CA ILE A 702 -13.02 2.72 -2.11
C ILE A 702 -12.69 2.08 -0.76
N GLU A 703 -13.56 2.21 0.23
CA GLU A 703 -13.41 1.59 1.55
C GLU A 703 -14.13 0.25 1.60
N GLU A 704 -13.46 -0.80 2.07
CA GLU A 704 -14.08 -2.10 2.26
C GLU A 704 -15.18 -2.04 3.34
N VAL A 705 -16.39 -2.47 2.97
CA VAL A 705 -17.54 -2.58 3.88
C VAL A 705 -17.68 -4.01 4.41
N ILE A 706 -17.54 -4.99 3.51
CA ILE A 706 -17.59 -6.41 3.84
C ILE A 706 -16.74 -7.21 2.86
N SER A 707 -16.12 -8.26 3.36
CA SER A 707 -15.37 -9.24 2.58
C SER A 707 -15.80 -10.65 2.98
N SER A 708 -15.72 -11.60 2.05
CA SER A 708 -15.71 -13.03 2.40
C SER A 708 -14.55 -13.31 3.37
N ALA A 709 -14.78 -14.25 4.30
CA ALA A 709 -13.78 -14.61 5.31
C ALA A 709 -12.54 -15.28 4.71
N GLU A 710 -12.73 -16.01 3.60
CA GLU A 710 -11.69 -16.69 2.84
C GLU A 710 -11.93 -16.45 1.34
N PRO A 711 -10.90 -16.66 0.48
CA PRO A 711 -11.08 -16.69 -0.97
C PRO A 711 -12.10 -17.75 -1.38
N LEU A 712 -13.06 -17.37 -2.22
CA LEU A 712 -14.08 -18.27 -2.73
C LEU A 712 -13.50 -19.13 -3.87
N PRO A 713 -13.78 -20.46 -3.90
CA PRO A 713 -13.40 -21.30 -5.02
C PRO A 713 -14.13 -20.85 -6.30
N PRO A 714 -13.50 -20.96 -7.47
CA PRO A 714 -14.16 -20.67 -8.73
C PRO A 714 -15.18 -21.76 -9.10
N ASP A 715 -16.34 -21.36 -9.60
CA ASP A 715 -17.34 -22.24 -10.22
C ASP A 715 -17.80 -21.60 -11.54
N PRO A 716 -16.92 -21.55 -12.57
CA PRO A 716 -17.18 -20.76 -13.79
C PRO A 716 -18.44 -21.24 -14.52
N PHE A 717 -18.83 -22.51 -14.39
CA PHE A 717 -20.06 -23.04 -15.01
C PHE A 717 -21.29 -22.99 -14.10
N LEU A 718 -21.17 -22.40 -12.91
CA LEU A 718 -22.21 -22.31 -11.88
C LEU A 718 -22.84 -23.68 -11.56
N SER A 719 -22.02 -24.73 -11.54
CA SER A 719 -22.43 -26.12 -11.32
C SER A 719 -23.11 -26.36 -9.96
N ALA A 720 -22.82 -25.51 -8.97
CA ALA A 720 -23.50 -25.52 -7.68
C ALA A 720 -24.94 -24.97 -7.71
N TYR A 721 -25.35 -24.32 -8.81
CA TYR A 721 -26.60 -23.58 -8.93
C TYR A 721 -27.59 -24.28 -9.87
N PRO A 722 -28.75 -24.77 -9.37
CA PRO A 722 -29.72 -25.52 -10.20
C PRO A 722 -30.33 -24.76 -11.39
N TRP A 723 -30.11 -23.45 -11.47
CA TRP A 723 -30.58 -22.57 -12.53
C TRP A 723 -29.49 -22.22 -13.55
N SER A 724 -28.29 -22.81 -13.48
CA SER A 724 -27.19 -22.59 -14.41
C SER A 724 -27.62 -22.73 -15.87
N ASP A 725 -28.48 -23.70 -16.18
CA ASP A 725 -28.99 -23.95 -17.53
C ASP A 725 -29.71 -22.74 -18.14
N ILE A 726 -30.43 -21.95 -17.32
CA ILE A 726 -31.13 -20.74 -17.75
C ILE A 726 -30.11 -19.70 -18.25
N VAL A 727 -28.98 -19.59 -17.55
CA VAL A 727 -27.92 -18.64 -17.88
C VAL A 727 -27.18 -19.10 -19.14
N GLN A 728 -26.90 -20.40 -19.27
CA GLN A 728 -26.30 -20.98 -20.48
C GLN A 728 -27.16 -20.75 -21.71
N ASP A 729 -28.48 -20.90 -21.61
CA ASP A 729 -29.39 -20.66 -22.73
C ASP A 729 -29.36 -19.21 -23.21
N VAL A 730 -29.24 -18.25 -22.29
CA VAL A 730 -29.04 -16.83 -22.64
C VAL A 730 -27.70 -16.63 -23.34
N LEU A 731 -26.62 -17.23 -22.82
CA LEU A 731 -25.30 -17.09 -23.44
C LEU A 731 -25.28 -17.65 -24.87
N ARG A 732 -25.82 -18.86 -25.09
CA ARG A 732 -25.94 -19.48 -26.42
C ARG A 732 -26.72 -18.61 -27.40
N ALA A 733 -27.74 -17.88 -26.94
CA ALA A 733 -28.53 -17.00 -27.79
C ALA A 733 -27.78 -15.71 -28.20
N LEU A 734 -26.67 -15.39 -27.53
CA LEU A 734 -25.84 -14.21 -27.81
C LEU A 734 -24.67 -14.52 -28.72
N GLU A 735 -24.29 -15.79 -28.86
CA GLU A 735 -23.21 -16.20 -29.74
C GLU A 735 -23.69 -16.22 -31.21
N PRO A 736 -22.92 -15.65 -32.16
CA PRO A 736 -23.25 -15.74 -33.58
C PRO A 736 -23.34 -17.21 -34.03
N GLU A 737 -24.30 -17.53 -34.91
CA GLU A 737 -24.46 -18.89 -35.46
C GLU A 737 -23.12 -19.41 -36.01
N GLY A 738 -22.54 -20.42 -35.36
CA GLY A 738 -21.30 -21.09 -35.78
C GLY A 738 -20.17 -21.20 -34.74
N GLN A 739 -20.33 -20.66 -33.53
CA GLN A 739 -19.35 -20.81 -32.41
C GLN A 739 -19.80 -21.75 -31.28
N ALA A 740 -21.07 -22.19 -31.30
CA ALA A 740 -21.59 -23.15 -30.33
C ALA A 740 -21.39 -24.59 -30.85
N ASP A 741 -20.21 -25.16 -30.65
CA ASP A 741 -19.99 -26.62 -30.65
C ASP A 741 -18.92 -27.01 -29.62
#